data_AF-A0A0J6V8E9-F1
#
_entry.id   AF-A0A0J6V8E9-F1
#
_cell.length_a   1.000
_cell.length_b   1.000
_cell.length_c   1.000
_cell.angle_alpha   90.00
_cell.angle_beta   90.00
_cell.angle_gamma   90.00
#
_symmetry.space_group_name_H-M   'P 1'
#
loop_
_entity.id
_entity.type
_entity.pdbx_description
1 polymer ?
#
loop_
_entity_poly.entity_id
_entity_poly.type
_entity_poly.pdbx_seq_one_letter_code
_entity_poly.pdbx_strand_id
1 'polypeptide(L)'
;MTTVRPDTTARQLIWPDVSRMAVAEAVGAYAEAGFYLVPIKAGTKNAGSVLGIGWPAKSSCDVATVADWWRKHPTAGIGIHTGRSGIVVFDVDLDELPQDLAPLQTGLIHRSRAGTDSQRGHYIFASRDTYTAGALRLPDGTKAGEIRSGNTIIVVEPTPHANGGLYRCSHAGAVPALNIEPSQFLVPAPKAGDSDVGAFLAAYPGNEGDNLAYCLRLAIKRFDRLVSSYTETGISDKRSKNRHDAMTDVLCLTLKEAHTQAYSAAEAVGILRKKWLTVISGDSNHSPEDFDRMLGFAVEAANRDDPTKRREIMARTFGTDTRSPNSAVQAVQAIKTPTGPKMTDPRQVRKDVEAQRNLLNELHAEFRRWFGQHYDLAAIDATLAAAAVEKLSGDPLWLLLVSGASTAKSETVTRLENCERVVPVSTLTTEAALLSATGKDDKDPNATGGILREVGESGIIVFKDVTSILSMNPSTRAPILAALREIYDGEWHRGKGTDGGSRLHWKGRVIVVGAVTTAWDKHHAVVAEMGDRFILLRIDSTDLEARLAHGAQAIENTGDEYTMRAKLSGLVAKVIENVNPRVVPKLNAVDQQRILAAANFASYARTAVETNYKGDVIDSHAPEGPARLSKQLTQLFRGSCVIGLNRSAAMSLVIRSARDCIPPLRLLVLEDLAQHPRSRTNDVRKRLQKPAATIDRVIQSLVALGMVEQDESEEPLQSGNSRQVWRFSLSESFGPDVLA
;
A
#
# COMPACT_ATOMS: atom_id res chain seq x y z
N MET A 1 7.92 56.84 -14.16
CA MET A 1 7.66 57.50 -12.87
C MET A 1 6.23 57.21 -12.47
N THR A 2 6.03 56.20 -11.64
CA THR A 2 4.77 55.94 -10.94
C THR A 2 5.16 55.55 -9.53
N THR A 3 4.91 56.48 -8.63
CA THR A 3 5.25 56.47 -7.22
C THR A 3 4.46 55.38 -6.49
N VAL A 4 5.15 54.33 -6.05
CA VAL A 4 4.64 53.46 -4.99
C VAL A 4 4.87 54.19 -3.68
N ARG A 5 3.77 54.55 -3.00
CA ARG A 5 3.79 55.12 -1.65
C ARG A 5 4.46 54.14 -0.69
N PRO A 6 5.26 54.62 0.29
CA PRO A 6 5.86 53.76 1.29
C PRO A 6 4.77 53.30 2.25
N ASP A 7 4.53 52.00 2.34
CA ASP A 7 3.73 51.45 3.44
C ASP A 7 4.65 51.28 4.66
N THR A 8 4.57 52.26 5.55
CA THR A 8 5.24 52.34 6.84
C THR A 8 4.64 51.34 7.82
N THR A 9 5.37 50.26 8.11
CA THR A 9 5.76 49.74 9.45
C THR A 9 6.12 48.25 9.40
N ALA A 10 7.32 47.94 8.90
CA ALA A 10 7.91 46.63 9.14
C ALA A 10 8.30 46.54 10.61
N ARG A 11 7.61 45.71 11.41
CA ARG A 11 8.02 45.46 12.81
C ARG A 11 9.44 44.89 12.81
N GLN A 12 10.39 45.60 13.41
CA GLN A 12 11.77 45.13 13.57
C GLN A 12 11.76 43.83 14.39
N LEU A 13 12.37 42.76 13.87
CA LEU A 13 12.49 41.49 14.60
C LEU A 13 13.45 41.67 15.76
N ILE A 14 12.99 41.36 16.98
CA ILE A 14 13.77 41.44 18.21
C ILE A 14 14.01 40.03 18.71
N TRP A 15 15.27 39.60 18.78
CA TRP A 15 15.66 38.36 19.42
C TRP A 15 15.57 38.50 20.95
N PRO A 16 14.74 37.69 21.64
CA PRO A 16 14.57 37.82 23.09
C PRO A 16 15.80 37.32 23.86
N ASP A 17 16.07 37.91 25.03
CA ASP A 17 17.04 37.38 25.97
C ASP A 17 16.41 36.25 26.79
N VAL A 18 16.89 35.03 26.57
CA VAL A 18 16.42 33.81 27.24
C VAL A 18 17.50 33.13 28.09
N SER A 19 18.63 33.81 28.31
CA SER A 19 19.86 33.23 28.90
C SER A 19 19.70 32.67 30.33
N ARG A 20 18.62 33.05 31.03
CA ARG A 20 18.28 32.59 32.39
C ARG A 20 16.89 31.98 32.50
N MET A 21 16.23 31.75 31.37
CA MET A 21 14.87 31.20 31.32
C MET A 21 14.91 29.68 31.25
N ALA A 22 13.93 29.03 31.88
CA ALA A 22 13.65 27.63 31.58
C ALA A 22 13.10 27.48 30.15
N VAL A 23 13.20 26.29 29.56
CA VAL A 23 12.68 26.01 28.20
C VAL A 23 11.22 26.46 28.06
N ALA A 24 10.37 26.19 29.06
CA ALA A 24 8.95 26.56 29.04
C ALA A 24 8.69 28.08 29.03
N GLU A 25 9.59 28.88 29.62
CA GLU A 25 9.50 30.35 29.61
C GLU A 25 10.07 30.91 28.30
N ALA A 26 11.20 30.37 27.85
CA ALA A 26 11.87 30.79 26.63
C ALA A 26 11.00 30.62 25.38
N VAL A 27 10.21 29.54 25.29
CA VAL A 27 9.31 29.34 24.13
C VAL A 27 8.21 30.40 24.07
N GLY A 28 7.73 30.89 25.22
CA GLY A 28 6.80 32.02 25.27
C GLY A 28 7.46 33.30 24.74
N ALA A 29 8.66 33.60 25.22
CA ALA A 29 9.41 34.79 24.79
C ALA A 29 9.70 34.80 23.28
N TYR A 30 10.09 33.66 22.68
CA TYR A 30 10.29 33.57 21.23
C TYR A 30 8.99 33.71 20.44
N ALA A 31 7.90 33.09 20.91
CA ALA A 31 6.60 33.18 20.26
C ALA A 31 6.06 34.63 20.27
N GLU A 32 6.16 35.32 21.41
CA GLU A 32 5.79 36.73 21.57
C GLU A 32 6.63 37.68 20.71
N ALA A 33 7.90 37.35 20.52
CA ALA A 33 8.81 38.04 19.61
C ALA A 33 8.50 37.78 18.12
N GLY A 34 7.55 36.89 17.81
CA GLY A 34 7.06 36.61 16.45
C GLY A 34 7.78 35.47 15.75
N PHE A 35 8.64 34.72 16.44
CA PHE A 35 9.32 33.56 15.86
C PHE A 35 8.40 32.34 15.83
N TYR A 36 8.37 31.65 14.70
CA TYR A 36 7.61 30.43 14.52
C TYR A 36 8.38 29.22 15.07
N LEU A 37 7.80 28.58 16.07
CA LEU A 37 8.45 27.51 16.83
C LEU A 37 7.97 26.14 16.41
N VAL A 38 8.84 25.16 16.66
CA VAL A 38 8.62 23.74 16.46
C VAL A 38 9.27 22.97 17.62
N PRO A 39 8.53 22.15 18.38
CA PRO A 39 9.13 21.26 19.37
C PRO A 39 9.91 20.14 18.65
N ILE A 40 11.13 19.89 19.10
CA ILE A 40 11.98 18.83 18.56
C ILE A 40 12.45 17.89 19.68
N LYS A 41 12.69 16.62 19.34
CA LYS A 41 13.31 15.67 20.28
C LYS A 41 14.70 16.20 20.68
N ALA A 42 14.95 16.29 21.98
CA ALA A 42 16.23 16.76 22.52
C ALA A 42 17.41 16.00 21.91
N GLY A 43 18.50 16.71 21.64
CA GLY A 43 19.70 16.16 21.00
C GLY A 43 19.59 15.91 19.49
N THR A 44 18.47 16.26 18.85
CA THR A 44 18.28 16.14 17.39
C THR A 44 18.03 17.49 16.73
N LYS A 45 18.32 17.61 15.42
CA LYS A 45 17.90 18.75 14.58
C LYS A 45 16.65 18.43 13.73
N ASN A 46 15.85 17.42 14.11
CA ASN A 46 14.74 16.94 13.30
C ASN A 46 13.43 17.68 13.63
N ALA A 47 13.05 18.64 12.78
CA ALA A 47 11.83 19.44 12.89
C ALA A 47 10.51 18.61 12.91
N GLY A 48 10.51 17.41 12.32
CA GLY A 48 9.33 16.53 12.30
C GLY A 48 9.22 15.58 13.50
N SER A 49 10.19 15.60 14.42
CA SER A 49 10.29 14.59 15.48
C SER A 49 9.13 14.59 16.48
N VAL A 50 8.47 15.74 16.69
CA VAL A 50 7.29 15.86 17.57
C VAL A 50 6.03 16.17 16.76
N LEU A 51 6.07 17.16 15.86
CA LEU A 51 4.90 17.56 15.06
C LEU A 51 4.58 16.62 13.88
N GLY A 52 5.46 15.66 13.59
CA GLY A 52 5.30 14.69 12.51
C GLY A 52 5.35 15.31 11.12
N ILE A 53 4.81 14.57 10.15
CA ILE A 53 4.77 14.92 8.73
C ILE A 53 4.00 16.25 8.52
N GLY A 54 4.47 17.12 7.62
CA GLY A 54 3.87 18.43 7.36
C GLY A 54 4.15 19.50 8.43
N TRP A 55 5.23 19.37 9.20
CA TRP A 55 5.60 20.32 10.26
C TRP A 55 5.69 21.80 9.83
N PRO A 56 6.11 22.21 8.59
CA PRO A 56 6.23 23.63 8.26
C PRO A 56 4.88 24.37 8.30
N ALA A 57 3.80 23.69 7.94
CA ALA A 57 2.44 24.21 8.05
C ALA A 57 1.96 24.28 9.51
N LYS A 58 2.52 23.43 10.38
CA LYS A 58 2.16 23.30 11.80
C LYS A 58 2.97 24.21 12.73
N SER A 59 4.14 24.69 12.33
CA SER A 59 4.94 25.64 13.13
C SER A 59 4.09 26.86 13.50
N SER A 60 4.24 27.35 14.72
CA SER A 60 3.38 28.43 15.24
C SER A 60 4.17 29.43 16.09
N CYS A 61 3.77 30.70 16.03
CA CYS A 61 4.15 31.73 17.00
C CYS A 61 2.98 32.08 17.95
N ASP A 62 1.85 31.36 17.86
CA ASP A 62 0.75 31.50 18.82
C ASP A 62 1.16 30.94 20.19
N VAL A 63 1.20 31.82 21.19
CA VAL A 63 1.72 31.52 22.53
C VAL A 63 0.95 30.37 23.18
N ALA A 64 -0.37 30.30 23.01
CA ALA A 64 -1.18 29.23 23.58
C ALA A 64 -0.87 27.87 22.95
N THR A 65 -0.78 27.82 21.62
CA THR A 65 -0.39 26.61 20.87
C THR A 65 1.01 26.14 21.26
N VAL A 66 1.97 27.06 21.33
CA VAL A 66 3.35 26.76 21.72
C VAL A 66 3.43 26.26 23.16
N ALA A 67 2.79 26.93 24.11
CA ALA A 67 2.77 26.52 25.51
C ALA A 67 2.17 25.12 25.69
N ASP A 68 1.10 24.79 24.95
CA ASP A 68 0.50 23.46 24.98
C ASP A 68 1.45 22.36 24.49
N TRP A 69 2.29 22.64 23.49
CA TRP A 69 3.30 21.69 23.03
C TRP A 69 4.34 21.35 24.10
N TRP A 70 4.87 22.36 24.80
CA TRP A 70 5.86 22.11 25.87
C TRP A 70 5.23 21.61 27.17
N ARG A 71 3.94 21.85 27.40
CA ARG A 71 3.17 21.15 28.44
C ARG A 71 3.09 19.65 28.16
N LYS A 72 2.85 19.26 26.90
CA LYS A 72 2.79 17.85 26.46
C LYS A 72 4.16 17.20 26.33
N HIS A 73 5.19 17.98 25.99
CA HIS A 73 6.56 17.51 25.79
C HIS A 73 7.57 18.37 26.56
N PRO A 74 7.66 18.24 27.90
CA PRO A 74 8.46 19.12 28.74
C PRO A 74 9.97 19.08 28.45
N THR A 75 10.45 17.98 27.87
CA THR A 75 11.87 17.77 27.55
C THR A 75 12.21 18.07 26.08
N ALA A 76 11.28 18.64 25.31
CA ALA A 76 11.54 18.97 23.91
C ALA A 76 12.51 20.15 23.78
N GLY A 77 13.42 20.07 22.80
CA GLY A 77 14.22 21.21 22.35
C GLY A 77 13.41 22.18 21.47
N ILE A 78 13.95 23.38 21.27
CA ILE A 78 13.32 24.49 20.54
C ILE A 78 13.92 24.61 19.15
N GLY A 79 13.11 24.41 18.12
CA GLY A 79 13.43 24.75 16.73
C GLY A 79 12.72 26.02 16.28
N ILE A 80 13.44 26.95 15.63
CA ILE A 80 12.85 28.12 14.96
C ILE A 80 12.76 27.84 13.46
N HIS A 81 11.56 27.98 12.88
CA HIS A 81 11.32 27.90 11.45
C HIS A 81 11.83 29.17 10.77
N THR A 82 12.90 29.06 9.96
CA THR A 82 13.61 30.23 9.42
C THR A 82 12.75 31.08 8.47
N GLY A 83 12.12 30.46 7.47
CA GLY A 83 11.31 31.16 6.47
C GLY A 83 10.10 31.89 7.06
N ARG A 84 9.26 31.19 7.84
CA ARG A 84 8.08 31.83 8.47
C ARG A 84 8.43 32.87 9.53
N SER A 85 9.60 32.77 10.13
CA SER A 85 10.09 33.78 11.07
C SER A 85 10.79 34.96 10.40
N GLY A 86 10.89 34.97 9.06
CA GLY A 86 11.52 36.06 8.31
C GLY A 86 13.02 36.17 8.56
N ILE A 87 13.71 35.03 8.70
CA ILE A 87 15.17 35.00 8.91
C ILE A 87 15.87 34.08 7.90
N VAL A 88 17.11 34.43 7.59
CA VAL A 88 18.09 33.57 6.91
C VAL A 88 19.28 33.38 7.84
N VAL A 89 19.85 32.17 7.82
CA VAL A 89 20.91 31.80 8.76
C VAL A 89 22.05 31.11 8.03
N PHE A 90 23.27 31.53 8.31
CA PHE A 90 24.49 30.83 7.92
C PHE A 90 24.96 29.98 9.11
N ASP A 91 24.78 28.66 9.03
CA ASP A 91 25.25 27.66 10.00
C ASP A 91 26.71 27.33 9.66
N VAL A 92 27.64 28.10 10.23
CA VAL A 92 29.08 27.97 9.98
C VAL A 92 29.64 26.85 10.84
N ASP A 93 30.33 25.89 10.21
CA ASP A 93 30.89 24.71 10.87
C ASP A 93 32.39 24.83 11.20
N LEU A 94 32.99 25.99 10.92
CA LEU A 94 34.41 26.28 11.13
C LEU A 94 34.67 26.96 12.49
N ASP A 95 35.73 26.54 13.17
CA ASP A 95 36.16 27.14 14.44
C ASP A 95 36.82 28.51 14.24
N GLU A 96 37.48 28.75 13.11
CA GLU A 96 38.01 30.04 12.68
C GLU A 96 37.26 30.49 11.41
N LEU A 97 36.80 31.75 11.40
CA LEU A 97 36.04 32.30 10.27
C LEU A 97 37.03 32.86 9.22
N PRO A 98 37.08 32.30 7.99
CA PRO A 98 37.93 32.83 6.93
C PRO A 98 37.58 34.28 6.59
N GLN A 99 38.55 35.04 6.07
CA GLN A 99 38.35 36.45 5.70
C GLN A 99 37.21 36.62 4.68
N ASP A 100 37.05 35.65 3.76
CA ASP A 100 35.96 35.65 2.78
C ASP A 100 34.57 35.62 3.44
N LEU A 101 34.43 35.07 4.64
CA LEU A 101 33.17 35.03 5.39
C LEU A 101 33.06 36.11 6.47
N ALA A 102 34.04 37.02 6.58
CA ALA A 102 34.02 38.12 7.54
C ALA A 102 32.72 38.96 7.55
N PRO A 103 32.05 39.22 6.39
CA PRO A 103 30.77 39.92 6.40
C PRO A 103 29.68 39.29 7.28
N LEU A 104 29.72 37.98 7.51
CA LEU A 104 28.73 37.28 8.34
C LEU A 104 28.73 37.78 9.79
N GLN A 105 29.85 38.31 10.30
CA GLN A 105 29.97 38.82 11.67
C GLN A 105 29.05 40.01 11.98
N THR A 106 28.49 40.64 10.95
CA THR A 106 27.49 41.71 11.10
C THR A 106 26.11 41.19 11.53
N GLY A 107 25.89 39.88 11.45
CA GLY A 107 24.65 39.23 11.86
C GLY A 107 24.58 38.95 13.36
N LEU A 108 23.41 38.52 13.81
CA LEU A 108 23.23 38.05 15.18
C LEU A 108 23.89 36.67 15.34
N ILE A 109 24.82 36.52 16.28
CA ILE A 109 25.65 35.31 16.40
C ILE A 109 25.16 34.41 17.54
N HIS A 110 24.80 33.18 17.18
CA HIS A 110 24.48 32.08 18.08
C HIS A 110 25.63 31.06 18.03
N ARG A 111 26.56 31.16 18.99
CA ARG A 111 27.71 30.25 19.03
C ARG A 111 27.25 28.87 19.46
N SER A 112 27.77 27.82 18.82
CA SER A 112 27.46 26.43 19.21
C SER A 112 28.39 25.87 20.31
N ARG A 113 29.52 26.57 20.57
CA ARG A 113 30.51 26.22 21.61
C ARG A 113 30.64 27.41 22.56
N ALA A 114 30.08 27.29 23.77
CA ALA A 114 30.15 28.35 24.77
C ALA A 114 31.49 28.30 25.53
N GLY A 115 32.08 29.47 25.83
CA GLY A 115 33.31 29.58 26.61
C GLY A 115 34.62 29.35 25.83
N THR A 116 34.57 29.35 24.49
CA THR A 116 35.73 29.19 23.60
C THR A 116 35.81 30.37 22.61
N ASP A 117 37.00 30.60 22.03
CA ASP A 117 37.20 31.58 20.94
C ASP A 117 36.67 31.13 19.57
N SER A 118 36.03 29.95 19.50
CA SER A 118 35.41 29.41 18.30
C SER A 118 34.35 30.34 17.71
N GLN A 119 34.44 30.57 16.41
CA GLN A 119 33.48 31.32 15.59
C GLN A 119 32.41 30.42 14.96
N ARG A 120 32.35 29.15 15.36
CA ARG A 120 31.35 28.19 14.89
C ARG A 120 29.97 28.53 15.45
N GLY A 121 28.97 28.61 14.58
CA GLY A 121 27.61 28.91 15.01
C GLY A 121 26.69 29.40 13.90
N HIS A 122 25.49 29.79 14.32
CA HIS A 122 24.47 30.37 13.46
C HIS A 122 24.66 31.89 13.38
N TYR A 123 24.85 32.43 12.17
CA TYR A 123 24.85 33.86 11.88
C TYR A 123 23.51 34.23 11.26
N ILE A 124 22.69 34.99 11.99
CA ILE A 124 21.27 35.18 11.72
C ILE A 124 21.01 36.60 11.21
N PHE A 125 20.26 36.70 10.12
CA PHE A 125 19.83 37.97 9.53
C PHE A 125 18.32 37.95 9.29
N ALA A 126 17.68 39.11 9.43
CA ALA A 126 16.29 39.31 9.04
C ALA A 126 16.23 39.46 7.51
N SER A 127 15.38 38.67 6.86
CA SER A 127 15.07 38.82 5.44
C SER A 127 13.63 38.45 5.14
N ARG A 128 13.02 39.21 4.23
CA ARG A 128 11.69 38.91 3.67
C ARG A 128 11.76 37.94 2.50
N ASP A 129 12.92 37.83 1.89
CA ASP A 129 13.16 36.93 0.78
C ASP A 129 13.54 35.56 1.30
N THR A 130 13.11 34.54 0.57
CA THR A 130 13.56 33.17 0.82
C THR A 130 14.73 32.87 -0.11
N TYR A 131 15.76 32.24 0.45
CA TYR A 131 16.96 31.85 -0.28
C TYR A 131 17.04 30.33 -0.36
N THR A 132 17.86 29.86 -1.29
CA THR A 132 18.15 28.45 -1.44
C THR A 132 18.91 27.93 -0.21
N ALA A 133 18.34 26.94 0.49
CA ALA A 133 19.03 26.23 1.56
C ALA A 133 19.99 25.18 0.96
N GLY A 134 21.19 25.06 1.52
CA GLY A 134 22.24 24.20 0.96
C GLY A 134 23.61 24.42 1.58
N ALA A 135 24.67 24.01 0.89
CA ALA A 135 26.04 24.20 1.36
C ALA A 135 26.45 25.68 1.29
N LEU A 136 27.01 26.21 2.38
CA LEU A 136 27.79 27.44 2.36
C LEU A 136 29.19 27.10 1.84
N ARG A 137 29.61 27.75 0.74
CA ARG A 137 30.90 27.50 0.11
C ARG A 137 31.75 28.76 0.06
N LEU A 138 33.05 28.58 0.20
CA LEU A 138 34.07 29.59 -0.10
C LEU A 138 34.24 29.75 -1.61
N PRO A 139 34.88 30.83 -2.10
CA PRO A 139 35.10 31.08 -3.52
C PRO A 139 35.84 29.94 -4.26
N ASP A 140 36.68 29.19 -3.55
CA ASP A 140 37.40 28.02 -4.07
C ASP A 140 36.54 26.74 -4.14
N GLY A 141 35.28 26.81 -3.72
CA GLY A 141 34.33 25.70 -3.68
C GLY A 141 34.33 24.89 -2.38
N THR A 142 35.23 25.17 -1.43
CA THR A 142 35.34 24.48 -0.15
C THR A 142 34.08 24.69 0.70
N LYS A 143 33.50 23.62 1.26
CA LYS A 143 32.32 23.71 2.14
C LYS A 143 32.72 24.28 3.51
N ALA A 144 32.11 25.40 3.91
CA ALA A 144 32.33 26.08 5.18
C ALA A 144 31.16 25.92 6.18
N GLY A 145 30.01 25.41 5.72
CA GLY A 145 28.82 25.23 6.54
C GLY A 145 27.56 25.00 5.72
N GLU A 146 26.43 25.47 6.24
CA GLU A 146 25.11 25.35 5.60
C GLU A 146 24.31 26.66 5.65
N ILE A 147 23.56 26.95 4.60
CA ILE A 147 22.57 28.03 4.53
C ILE A 147 21.21 27.46 4.94
N ARG A 148 20.56 28.10 5.91
CA ARG A 148 19.19 27.80 6.37
C ARG A 148 18.26 28.95 5.98
N SER A 149 17.31 28.67 5.10
CA SER A 149 16.24 29.59 4.72
C SER A 149 15.00 28.78 4.32
N GLY A 150 13.83 29.41 4.23
CA GLY A 150 12.58 28.75 3.87
C GLY A 150 12.13 27.69 4.90
N ASN A 151 11.72 26.50 4.43
CA ASN A 151 11.23 25.40 5.27
C ASN A 151 12.34 24.63 6.00
N THR A 152 13.25 25.36 6.66
CA THR A 152 14.33 24.80 7.49
C THR A 152 14.17 25.26 8.93
N ILE A 153 14.89 24.62 9.86
CA ILE A 153 14.95 25.06 11.25
C ILE A 153 16.39 25.32 11.70
N ILE A 154 16.52 26.16 12.72
CA ILE A 154 17.69 26.22 13.59
C ILE A 154 17.29 25.85 15.02
N VAL A 155 18.22 25.29 15.78
CA VAL A 155 18.04 24.99 17.21
C VAL A 155 18.58 26.14 18.04
N VAL A 156 17.87 26.53 19.10
CA VAL A 156 18.17 27.74 19.89
C VAL A 156 18.22 27.49 21.41
N GLU A 157 18.85 28.40 22.15
CA GLU A 157 18.88 28.43 23.63
C GLU A 157 17.45 28.47 24.21
N PRO A 158 17.17 27.81 25.36
CA PRO A 158 18.06 27.04 26.24
C PRO A 158 18.17 25.54 25.91
N THR A 159 17.92 25.13 24.66
CA THR A 159 18.06 23.73 24.25
C THR A 159 19.52 23.24 24.42
N PRO A 160 19.78 22.15 25.15
CA PRO A 160 21.13 21.58 25.27
C PRO A 160 21.66 21.10 23.91
N HIS A 161 22.91 21.43 23.58
CA HIS A 161 23.56 20.88 22.39
C HIS A 161 23.96 19.42 22.65
N ALA A 162 23.78 18.54 21.65
CA ALA A 162 24.05 17.10 21.77
C ALA A 162 25.50 16.77 22.21
N ASN A 163 26.46 17.62 21.83
CA ASN A 163 27.89 17.47 22.12
C ASN A 163 28.39 18.37 23.28
N GLY A 164 27.52 18.81 24.20
CA GLY A 164 27.92 19.58 25.39
C GLY A 164 28.15 21.09 25.21
N GLY A 165 27.83 21.64 24.03
CA GLY A 165 27.77 23.08 23.78
C GLY A 165 26.44 23.73 24.21
N LEU A 166 26.33 25.05 24.05
CA LEU A 166 25.08 25.80 24.24
C LEU A 166 24.85 26.66 22.99
N TYR A 167 23.62 26.75 22.50
CA TYR A 167 23.23 27.63 21.38
C TYR A 167 23.08 29.08 21.85
N ARG A 168 24.11 29.65 22.48
CA ARG A 168 23.99 30.93 23.19
C ARG A 168 24.04 32.10 22.21
N CYS A 169 23.07 33.01 22.34
CA CYS A 169 23.08 34.30 21.67
C CYS A 169 24.12 35.20 22.33
N SER A 170 25.08 35.74 21.57
CA SER A 170 26.11 36.62 22.14
C SER A 170 25.53 37.93 22.67
N HIS A 171 24.53 38.49 21.98
CA HIS A 171 23.83 39.72 22.37
C HIS A 171 22.37 39.65 21.89
N ALA A 172 21.40 39.45 22.77
CA ALA A 172 19.98 39.54 22.40
C ALA A 172 19.60 40.97 21.99
N GLY A 173 18.64 41.13 21.09
CA GLY A 173 18.27 42.45 20.54
C GLY A 173 17.81 42.40 19.09
N ALA A 174 17.86 43.54 18.41
CA ALA A 174 17.41 43.64 17.02
C ALA A 174 18.18 42.67 16.10
N VAL A 175 17.44 41.88 15.31
CA VAL A 175 18.03 41.02 14.28
C VAL A 175 18.45 41.92 13.11
N PRO A 176 19.75 41.97 12.75
CA PRO A 176 20.22 42.81 11.65
C PRO A 176 19.55 42.43 10.33
N ALA A 177 19.14 43.42 9.54
CA ALA A 177 18.64 43.16 8.20
C ALA A 177 19.78 42.63 7.31
N LEU A 178 19.48 41.68 6.43
CA LEU A 178 20.44 41.17 5.46
C LEU A 178 20.85 42.31 4.50
N ASN A 179 22.13 42.69 4.54
CA ASN A 179 22.73 43.69 3.66
C ASN A 179 23.49 43.02 2.49
N ILE A 180 24.04 43.84 1.59
CA ILE A 180 24.61 43.38 0.31
C ILE A 180 25.77 42.39 0.52
N GLU A 181 26.65 42.66 1.49
CA GLU A 181 27.88 41.87 1.69
C GLU A 181 27.60 40.38 2.05
N PRO A 182 26.78 40.00 3.05
CA PRO A 182 26.41 38.60 3.28
C PRO A 182 25.49 38.03 2.18
N SER A 183 24.71 38.88 1.50
CA SER A 183 23.77 38.40 0.47
C SER A 183 24.47 37.79 -0.75
N GLN A 184 25.76 38.11 -0.98
CA GLN A 184 26.54 37.53 -2.09
C GLN A 184 26.71 36.01 -1.98
N PHE A 185 26.61 35.45 -0.76
CA PHE A 185 26.67 34.00 -0.53
C PHE A 185 25.33 33.31 -0.71
N LEU A 186 24.27 34.07 -0.96
CA LEU A 186 22.91 33.57 -1.06
C LEU A 186 22.45 33.57 -2.50
N VAL A 187 21.87 32.44 -2.91
CA VAL A 187 21.13 32.36 -4.15
C VAL A 187 19.66 32.61 -3.82
N PRO A 188 19.00 33.63 -4.40
CA PRO A 188 17.57 33.80 -4.26
C PRO A 188 16.85 32.49 -4.59
N ALA A 189 15.90 32.08 -3.76
CA ALA A 189 15.11 30.92 -4.11
C ALA A 189 14.35 31.24 -5.40
N PRO A 190 14.34 30.34 -6.40
CA PRO A 190 13.56 30.53 -7.61
C PRO A 190 12.12 30.86 -7.27
N LYS A 191 11.56 31.90 -7.90
CA LYS A 191 10.17 32.28 -7.68
C LYS A 191 9.27 31.18 -8.22
N ALA A 192 8.13 30.97 -7.58
CA ALA A 192 7.15 30.00 -8.05
C ALA A 192 6.74 30.33 -9.50
N GLY A 193 7.01 29.40 -10.43
CA GLY A 193 6.72 29.58 -11.86
C GLY A 193 7.81 30.25 -12.69
N ASP A 194 9.03 30.45 -12.16
CA ASP A 194 10.18 30.88 -12.96
C ASP A 194 10.71 29.71 -13.82
N SER A 195 11.19 29.99 -15.03
CA SER A 195 11.73 29.01 -15.99
C SER A 195 13.23 29.16 -16.25
N ASP A 196 13.96 29.98 -15.48
CA ASP A 196 15.42 30.13 -15.60
C ASP A 196 16.15 28.82 -15.25
N VAL A 197 16.60 28.13 -16.31
CA VAL A 197 17.32 26.86 -16.21
C VAL A 197 18.67 27.03 -15.52
N GLY A 198 19.43 28.06 -15.84
CA GLY A 198 20.78 28.26 -15.29
C GLY A 198 20.74 28.47 -13.79
N ALA A 199 19.82 29.33 -13.33
CA ALA A 199 19.59 29.60 -11.92
C ALA A 199 19.11 28.35 -11.17
N PHE A 200 18.19 27.57 -11.76
CA PHE A 200 17.69 26.34 -11.14
C PHE A 200 18.80 25.30 -10.95
N LEU A 201 19.61 25.04 -11.98
CA LEU A 201 20.68 24.04 -11.89
C LEU A 201 21.75 24.43 -10.86
N ALA A 202 22.05 25.72 -10.72
CA ALA A 202 22.96 26.22 -9.70
C ALA A 202 22.37 26.12 -8.28
N ALA A 203 21.06 26.30 -8.12
CA ALA A 203 20.38 26.26 -6.82
C ALA A 203 20.29 24.85 -6.21
N TYR A 204 20.29 23.79 -7.03
CA TYR A 204 20.08 22.41 -6.54
C TYR A 204 21.25 21.47 -6.86
N PRO A 205 22.43 21.64 -6.22
CA PRO A 205 23.60 20.80 -6.45
C PRO A 205 23.48 19.39 -5.84
N GLY A 206 22.44 19.12 -5.05
CA GLY A 206 22.24 17.85 -4.35
C GLY A 206 23.01 17.76 -3.03
N ASN A 207 22.55 16.87 -2.15
CA ASN A 207 23.22 16.56 -0.89
C ASN A 207 24.03 15.26 -1.02
N GLU A 208 25.34 15.33 -0.77
CA GLU A 208 26.19 14.14 -0.70
C GLU A 208 25.71 13.22 0.44
N GLY A 209 25.46 11.94 0.12
CA GLY A 209 25.04 10.91 1.09
C GLY A 209 23.53 10.75 1.30
N ASP A 210 22.68 11.41 0.50
CA ASP A 210 21.22 11.24 0.55
C ASP A 210 20.80 9.85 0.04
N ASN A 211 20.01 9.12 0.84
CA ASN A 211 19.58 7.76 0.51
C ASN A 211 18.52 7.71 -0.61
N LEU A 212 18.07 8.86 -1.12
CA LEU A 212 17.09 8.98 -2.22
C LEU A 212 17.74 9.16 -3.61
N ALA A 213 19.07 9.17 -3.72
CA ALA A 213 19.77 9.28 -5.01
C ALA A 213 19.38 8.18 -6.02
N TYR A 214 18.89 7.02 -5.55
CA TYR A 214 18.41 5.94 -6.42
C TYR A 214 17.14 6.31 -7.21
N CYS A 215 16.36 7.32 -6.78
CA CYS A 215 15.15 7.78 -7.46
C CYS A 215 15.44 8.24 -8.90
N LEU A 216 16.60 8.85 -9.16
CA LEU A 216 17.02 9.23 -10.50
C LEU A 216 17.09 8.02 -11.45
N ARG A 217 17.59 6.86 -10.96
CA ARG A 217 17.59 5.61 -11.74
C ARG A 217 16.18 5.11 -12.04
N LEU A 218 15.24 5.28 -11.11
CA LEU A 218 13.83 4.92 -11.32
C LEU A 218 13.15 5.82 -12.34
N ALA A 219 13.44 7.13 -12.33
CA ALA A 219 12.93 8.07 -13.32
C ALA A 219 13.44 7.74 -14.74
N ILE A 220 14.70 7.34 -14.87
CA ILE A 220 15.26 6.88 -16.15
C ILE A 220 14.56 5.59 -16.64
N LYS A 221 14.33 4.62 -15.75
CA LYS A 221 13.57 3.39 -16.08
C LYS A 221 12.12 3.70 -16.48
N ARG A 222 11.53 4.74 -15.90
CA ARG A 222 10.18 5.22 -16.26
C ARG A 222 10.14 5.73 -17.69
N PHE A 223 11.17 6.47 -18.15
CA PHE A 223 11.27 6.88 -19.55
C PHE A 223 11.20 5.68 -20.49
N ASP A 224 12.04 4.67 -20.26
CA ASP A 224 12.11 3.48 -21.11
C ASP A 224 10.75 2.77 -21.18
N ARG A 225 10.08 2.61 -20.03
CA ARG A 225 8.75 1.99 -19.97
C ARG A 225 7.69 2.77 -20.76
N LEU A 226 7.67 4.10 -20.62
CA LEU A 226 6.69 4.95 -21.29
C LEU A 226 6.84 4.89 -22.82
N VAL A 227 8.08 4.92 -23.31
CA VAL A 227 8.38 4.84 -24.75
C VAL A 227 8.11 3.45 -25.30
N SER A 228 8.54 2.38 -24.63
CA SER A 228 8.26 1.00 -25.06
C SER A 228 6.76 0.72 -25.16
N SER A 229 5.99 1.16 -24.17
CA SER A 229 4.53 1.01 -24.19
C SER A 229 3.89 1.78 -25.34
N TYR A 230 4.48 2.91 -25.77
CA TYR A 230 3.99 3.68 -26.92
C TYR A 230 4.36 3.06 -28.25
N THR A 231 5.57 2.50 -28.39
CA THR A 231 5.94 1.77 -29.61
C THR A 231 5.06 0.55 -29.82
N GLU A 232 4.55 -0.07 -28.74
CA GLU A 232 3.64 -1.20 -28.80
C GLU A 232 2.19 -0.80 -29.09
N THR A 233 1.72 0.31 -28.51
CA THR A 233 0.28 0.68 -28.54
C THR A 233 -0.07 1.78 -29.52
N GLY A 234 0.87 2.63 -29.91
CA GLY A 234 0.65 3.85 -30.70
C GLY A 234 -0.19 4.93 -30.00
N ILE A 235 -0.56 4.73 -28.73
CA ILE A 235 -1.50 5.58 -27.99
C ILE A 235 -0.75 6.33 -26.88
N SER A 236 -0.85 7.66 -26.86
CA SER A 236 -0.27 8.49 -25.80
C SER A 236 -1.27 8.67 -24.64
N ASP A 237 -0.92 8.19 -23.45
CA ASP A 237 -1.64 8.31 -22.18
C ASP A 237 -0.69 8.42 -20.96
N LYS A 238 -1.16 8.08 -19.75
CA LYS A 238 -0.34 8.16 -18.52
C LYS A 238 0.69 7.04 -18.36
N ARG A 239 0.57 5.94 -19.09
CA ARG A 239 1.40 4.73 -19.00
C ARG A 239 2.16 4.44 -20.31
N SER A 240 1.78 5.10 -21.38
CA SER A 240 2.38 5.00 -22.71
C SER A 240 2.55 6.40 -23.28
N LYS A 241 3.75 6.80 -23.68
CA LYS A 241 3.99 8.14 -24.24
C LYS A 241 4.97 8.10 -25.39
N ASN A 242 4.75 8.93 -26.40
CA ASN A 242 5.77 9.16 -27.42
C ASN A 242 7.05 9.68 -26.75
N ARG A 243 8.20 9.53 -27.42
CA ARG A 243 9.51 9.90 -26.87
C ARG A 243 9.58 11.33 -26.32
N HIS A 244 8.98 12.30 -27.01
CA HIS A 244 9.00 13.71 -26.60
C HIS A 244 8.19 13.93 -25.31
N ASP A 245 6.95 13.43 -25.25
CA ASP A 245 6.09 13.54 -24.07
C ASP A 245 6.66 12.73 -22.88
N ALA A 246 7.27 11.58 -23.15
CA ALA A 246 7.95 10.78 -22.15
C ALA A 246 9.16 11.51 -21.56
N MET A 247 9.98 12.15 -22.41
CA MET A 247 11.13 12.93 -21.96
C MET A 247 10.69 14.16 -21.16
N THR A 248 9.66 14.87 -21.61
CA THR A 248 9.08 16.02 -20.89
C THR A 248 8.58 15.61 -19.50
N ASP A 249 7.84 14.51 -19.42
CA ASP A 249 7.32 13.98 -18.14
C ASP A 249 8.44 13.61 -17.17
N VAL A 250 9.48 12.94 -17.67
CA VAL A 250 10.58 12.47 -16.86
C VAL A 250 11.46 13.63 -16.41
N LEU A 251 11.73 14.61 -17.29
CA LEU A 251 12.39 15.86 -16.92
C LEU A 251 11.64 16.60 -15.81
N CYS A 252 10.33 16.76 -15.95
CA CYS A 252 9.49 17.39 -14.92
C CYS A 252 9.59 16.65 -13.59
N LEU A 253 9.54 15.31 -13.60
CA LEU A 253 9.68 14.52 -12.39
C LEU A 253 11.06 14.69 -11.76
N THR A 254 12.13 14.53 -12.55
CA THR A 254 13.49 14.59 -12.03
C THR A 254 13.86 15.96 -11.49
N LEU A 255 13.40 17.05 -12.11
CA LEU A 255 13.68 18.39 -11.58
C LEU A 255 12.86 18.70 -10.33
N LYS A 256 11.62 18.20 -10.22
CA LYS A 256 10.86 18.26 -8.97
C LYS A 256 11.56 17.53 -7.83
N GLU A 257 12.13 16.36 -8.12
CA GLU A 257 12.91 15.58 -7.15
C GLU A 257 14.26 16.25 -6.81
N ALA A 258 14.95 16.84 -7.80
CA ALA A 258 16.18 17.60 -7.58
C ALA A 258 15.92 18.89 -6.77
N HIS A 259 14.76 19.52 -6.95
CA HIS A 259 14.30 20.64 -6.10
C HIS A 259 14.28 20.23 -4.62
N THR A 260 14.11 18.94 -4.31
CA THR A 260 14.20 18.46 -2.93
C THR A 260 15.64 18.23 -2.45
N GLN A 261 16.67 18.53 -3.23
CA GLN A 261 18.09 18.24 -2.99
C GLN A 261 18.44 16.74 -2.89
N ALA A 262 17.59 15.84 -3.43
CA ALA A 262 17.82 14.40 -3.37
C ALA A 262 19.01 13.94 -4.24
N TYR A 263 19.32 14.71 -5.29
CA TYR A 263 20.45 14.55 -6.19
C TYR A 263 20.67 15.85 -6.97
N SER A 264 21.81 15.98 -7.64
CA SER A 264 22.16 17.17 -8.42
C SER A 264 21.23 17.35 -9.62
N ALA A 265 20.63 18.54 -9.74
CA ALA A 265 19.82 18.89 -10.91
C ALA A 265 20.67 18.91 -12.18
N ALA A 266 21.89 19.44 -12.11
CA ALA A 266 22.82 19.48 -13.24
C ALA A 266 23.21 18.08 -13.73
N GLU A 267 23.49 17.16 -12.80
CA GLU A 267 23.79 15.76 -13.14
C GLU A 267 22.59 15.06 -13.79
N ALA A 268 21.39 15.20 -13.20
CA ALA A 268 20.17 14.60 -13.72
C ALA A 268 19.87 15.06 -15.16
N VAL A 269 20.00 16.37 -15.41
CA VAL A 269 19.83 16.94 -16.76
C VAL A 269 20.89 16.41 -17.71
N GLY A 270 22.16 16.32 -17.28
CA GLY A 270 23.24 15.77 -18.10
C GLY A 270 22.98 14.32 -18.53
N ILE A 271 22.45 13.48 -17.62
CA ILE A 271 22.11 12.08 -17.91
C ILE A 271 20.92 11.99 -18.88
N LEU A 272 19.84 12.73 -18.62
CA LEU A 272 18.66 12.73 -19.49
C LEU A 272 18.95 13.30 -20.88
N ARG A 273 19.83 14.31 -20.98
CA ARG A 273 20.27 14.88 -22.26
C ARG A 273 21.00 13.85 -23.11
N LYS A 274 21.95 13.11 -22.51
CA LYS A 274 22.64 12.00 -23.21
C LYS A 274 21.64 10.96 -23.71
N LYS A 275 20.68 10.58 -22.86
CA LYS A 275 19.63 9.61 -23.22
C LYS A 275 18.73 10.13 -24.36
N TRP A 276 18.35 11.41 -24.34
CA TRP A 276 17.59 12.04 -25.42
C TRP A 276 18.33 11.92 -26.76
N LEU A 277 19.60 12.34 -26.81
CA LEU A 277 20.43 12.28 -28.00
C LEU A 277 20.55 10.86 -28.56
N THR A 278 20.62 9.84 -27.69
CA THR A 278 20.64 8.43 -28.13
C THR A 278 19.31 8.02 -28.78
N VAL A 279 18.17 8.43 -28.21
CA VAL A 279 16.83 7.98 -28.65
C VAL A 279 16.35 8.70 -29.92
N ILE A 280 16.85 9.90 -30.19
CA ILE A 280 16.57 10.63 -31.43
C ILE A 280 17.61 10.38 -32.53
N SER A 281 18.64 9.57 -32.27
CA SER A 281 19.67 9.25 -33.25
C SER A 281 19.05 8.63 -34.51
N GLY A 282 19.27 9.25 -35.67
CA GLY A 282 18.69 8.82 -36.94
C GLY A 282 17.24 9.23 -37.19
N ASP A 283 16.62 10.02 -36.31
CA ASP A 283 15.28 10.60 -36.52
C ASP A 283 15.38 12.05 -37.02
N SER A 284 14.90 12.30 -38.23
CA SER A 284 14.91 13.63 -38.84
C SER A 284 13.86 14.60 -38.27
N ASN A 285 12.92 14.11 -37.44
CA ASN A 285 11.83 14.92 -36.89
C ASN A 285 12.12 15.54 -35.51
N HIS A 286 13.26 15.21 -34.89
CA HIS A 286 13.64 15.71 -33.58
C HIS A 286 15.06 16.26 -33.60
N SER A 287 15.31 17.33 -32.85
CA SER A 287 16.61 17.97 -32.77
C SER A 287 17.15 18.00 -31.34
N PRO A 288 18.47 18.17 -31.16
CA PRO A 288 19.06 18.40 -29.83
C PRO A 288 18.42 19.58 -29.08
N GLU A 289 17.99 20.62 -29.79
CA GLU A 289 17.36 21.83 -29.23
C GLU A 289 15.96 21.58 -28.65
N ASP A 290 15.28 20.48 -29.03
CA ASP A 290 14.00 20.07 -28.41
C ASP A 290 14.17 19.86 -26.90
N PHE A 291 15.33 19.35 -26.50
CA PHE A 291 15.64 19.12 -25.09
C PHE A 291 15.68 20.41 -24.29
N ASP A 292 16.27 21.46 -24.85
CA ASP A 292 16.37 22.77 -24.17
C ASP A 292 15.00 23.42 -24.00
N ARG A 293 14.10 23.24 -24.99
CA ARG A 293 12.70 23.68 -24.90
C ARG A 293 11.93 22.94 -23.80
N MET A 294 12.07 21.62 -23.72
CA MET A 294 11.47 20.82 -22.64
C MET A 294 12.02 21.20 -21.26
N LEU A 295 13.30 21.58 -21.20
CA LEU A 295 14.00 21.88 -19.95
C LEU A 295 13.45 23.14 -19.26
N GLY A 296 13.19 24.21 -20.02
CA GLY A 296 12.57 25.43 -19.47
C GLY A 296 11.18 25.16 -18.86
N PHE A 297 10.36 24.37 -19.55
CA PHE A 297 9.05 23.94 -19.04
C PHE A 297 9.17 23.07 -17.77
N ALA A 298 10.14 22.16 -17.73
CA ALA A 298 10.35 21.28 -16.59
C ALA A 298 10.83 22.04 -15.34
N VAL A 299 11.68 23.07 -15.52
CA VAL A 299 12.11 23.99 -14.45
C VAL A 299 10.92 24.78 -13.92
N GLU A 300 10.10 25.34 -14.81
CA GLU A 300 8.89 26.04 -14.41
C GLU A 300 7.95 25.14 -13.60
N ALA A 301 7.74 23.91 -14.06
CA ALA A 301 6.93 22.91 -13.37
C ALA A 301 7.53 22.51 -12.01
N ALA A 302 8.86 22.47 -11.87
CA ALA A 302 9.55 22.18 -10.62
C ALA A 302 9.43 23.32 -9.62
N ASN A 303 9.56 24.57 -10.08
CA ASN A 303 9.39 25.77 -9.26
C ASN A 303 7.94 25.98 -8.81
N ARG A 304 6.95 25.46 -9.54
CA ARG A 304 5.54 25.41 -9.09
C ARG A 304 5.22 24.23 -8.15
N ASP A 305 6.10 23.23 -8.04
CA ASP A 305 5.88 22.04 -7.21
C ASP A 305 6.22 22.34 -5.74
N ASP A 306 5.58 21.63 -4.81
CA ASP A 306 5.93 21.70 -3.39
C ASP A 306 7.09 20.70 -3.11
N PRO A 307 8.33 21.18 -2.85
CA PRO A 307 9.48 20.29 -2.65
C PRO A 307 9.37 19.48 -1.35
N THR A 308 8.63 19.95 -0.35
CA THR A 308 8.43 19.22 0.91
C THR A 308 7.52 18.02 0.67
N LYS A 309 6.37 18.25 0.02
CA LYS A 309 5.44 17.19 -0.36
C LYS A 309 6.06 16.21 -1.36
N ARG A 310 6.90 16.71 -2.27
CA ARG A 310 7.66 15.88 -3.20
C ARG A 310 8.60 14.94 -2.45
N ARG A 311 9.36 15.46 -1.49
CA ARG A 311 10.29 14.66 -0.67
C ARG A 311 9.55 13.63 0.18
N GLU A 312 8.37 13.97 0.70
CA GLU A 312 7.48 12.99 1.36
C GLU A 312 7.04 11.88 0.41
N ILE A 313 6.72 12.17 -0.85
CA ILE A 313 6.36 11.14 -1.84
C ILE A 313 7.55 10.23 -2.13
N MET A 314 8.75 10.80 -2.24
CA MET A 314 9.99 10.07 -2.51
C MET A 314 10.44 9.19 -1.34
N ALA A 315 10.23 9.65 -0.10
CA ALA A 315 10.62 8.94 1.12
C ALA A 315 9.62 7.86 1.56
N ARG A 316 8.46 7.74 0.91
CA ARG A 316 7.46 6.72 1.25
C ARG A 316 7.97 5.32 0.93
N THR A 317 8.00 4.45 1.93
CA THR A 317 7.92 3.00 1.71
C THR A 317 6.54 2.71 1.10
N PHE A 318 6.51 2.03 -0.04
CA PHE A 318 5.24 1.63 -0.67
C PHE A 318 4.41 0.81 0.34
N GLY A 319 3.31 1.38 0.85
CA GLY A 319 2.34 0.67 1.70
C GLY A 319 2.01 1.24 3.10
N THR A 320 2.47 2.44 3.49
CA THR A 320 2.32 2.92 4.90
C THR A 320 1.45 4.17 5.15
N ASP A 321 0.60 4.64 4.22
CA ASP A 321 -0.24 5.84 4.48
C ASP A 321 -1.70 5.46 4.82
N THR A 322 -2.07 5.65 6.10
CA THR A 322 -3.45 5.61 6.63
C THR A 322 -3.99 7.03 6.72
N ARG A 323 -4.87 7.44 5.81
CA ARG A 323 -5.67 8.67 5.98
C ARG A 323 -7.11 8.47 5.55
N SER A 324 -8.02 8.65 6.51
CA SER A 324 -9.46 8.75 6.31
C SER A 324 -9.85 10.15 5.79
N PRO A 325 -10.93 10.28 5.01
CA PRO A 325 -11.33 11.53 4.36
C PRO A 325 -12.39 12.29 5.16
N ASN A 326 -12.17 13.59 5.38
CA ASN A 326 -13.19 14.66 5.50
C ASN A 326 -12.45 15.98 5.78
N SER A 327 -12.90 17.19 5.44
CA SER A 327 -13.92 17.77 4.54
C SER A 327 -13.78 19.31 4.71
N ALA A 328 -14.20 20.11 3.71
CA ALA A 328 -14.07 21.57 3.54
C ALA A 328 -12.80 21.96 2.75
N VAL A 329 -12.89 22.60 1.58
CA VAL A 329 -13.39 23.97 1.34
C VAL A 329 -14.09 24.07 -0.02
N GLN A 330 -15.21 24.80 -0.06
CA GLN A 330 -15.99 25.16 -1.25
C GLN A 330 -15.35 26.34 -2.03
N ALA A 331 -15.51 26.26 -3.35
CA ALA A 331 -15.77 27.33 -4.34
C ALA A 331 -14.87 28.58 -4.42
N VAL A 332 -14.05 28.63 -5.48
CA VAL A 332 -13.85 29.85 -6.32
C VAL A 332 -13.81 29.43 -7.80
N GLN A 333 -14.53 30.16 -8.65
CA GLN A 333 -14.84 29.85 -10.04
C GLN A 333 -13.72 30.17 -11.05
N ALA A 334 -13.55 29.24 -12.00
CA ALA A 334 -13.35 29.37 -13.45
C ALA A 334 -12.31 30.33 -14.06
N ILE A 335 -11.21 29.75 -14.58
CA ILE A 335 -10.59 30.11 -15.88
C ILE A 335 -10.34 28.79 -16.64
N LYS A 336 -10.84 28.69 -17.88
CA LYS A 336 -10.78 27.49 -18.74
C LYS A 336 -9.57 27.54 -19.67
N THR A 337 -8.71 26.51 -19.60
CA THR A 337 -7.77 26.08 -20.65
C THR A 337 -7.92 24.55 -20.78
N PRO A 338 -7.95 23.97 -22.00
CA PRO A 338 -8.53 22.64 -22.22
C PRO A 338 -7.65 21.52 -21.66
N THR A 339 -8.08 20.96 -20.54
CA THR A 339 -7.53 19.73 -19.96
C THR A 339 -8.09 18.50 -20.66
N GLY A 340 -7.25 17.47 -20.81
CA GLY A 340 -7.58 16.11 -21.25
C GLY A 340 -8.69 15.41 -20.43
N PRO A 341 -8.89 14.09 -20.64
CA PRO A 341 -10.18 13.44 -20.49
C PRO A 341 -10.85 13.74 -19.15
N LYS A 342 -12.08 14.24 -19.26
CA LYS A 342 -13.00 14.57 -18.17
C LYS A 342 -12.96 13.49 -17.08
N MET A 343 -13.01 13.95 -15.82
CA MET A 343 -13.48 13.14 -14.69
C MET A 343 -14.67 12.31 -15.17
N THR A 344 -14.61 10.98 -15.04
CA THR A 344 -15.64 10.08 -15.55
C THR A 344 -17.00 10.60 -15.11
N ASP A 345 -17.85 10.95 -16.08
CA ASP A 345 -19.19 11.48 -15.81
C ASP A 345 -19.89 10.50 -14.85
N PRO A 346 -20.35 10.92 -13.67
CA PRO A 346 -21.08 10.05 -12.75
C PRO A 346 -22.26 9.33 -13.43
N ARG A 347 -22.83 9.91 -14.50
CA ARG A 347 -23.84 9.26 -15.34
C ARG A 347 -23.25 8.13 -16.19
N GLN A 348 -22.04 8.31 -16.75
CA GLN A 348 -21.34 7.26 -17.49
C GLN A 348 -20.93 6.10 -16.56
N VAL A 349 -20.42 6.39 -15.36
CA VAL A 349 -20.11 5.36 -14.35
C VAL A 349 -21.36 4.55 -13.99
N ARG A 350 -22.50 5.22 -13.81
CA ARG A 350 -23.78 4.53 -13.57
C ARG A 350 -24.18 3.65 -14.75
N LYS A 351 -24.09 4.16 -15.98
CA LYS A 351 -24.37 3.39 -17.20
C LYS A 351 -23.47 2.17 -17.35
N ASP A 352 -22.17 2.32 -17.10
CA ASP A 352 -21.21 1.21 -17.17
C ASP A 352 -21.55 0.12 -16.14
N VAL A 353 -21.88 0.52 -14.91
CA VAL A 353 -22.29 -0.41 -13.84
C VAL A 353 -23.62 -1.10 -14.17
N GLU A 354 -24.58 -0.38 -14.74
CA GLU A 354 -25.88 -0.94 -15.17
C GLU A 354 -25.70 -1.92 -16.34
N ALA A 355 -24.91 -1.57 -17.34
CA ALA A 355 -24.59 -2.44 -18.47
C ALA A 355 -23.89 -3.72 -18.01
N GLN A 356 -22.90 -3.59 -17.13
CA GLN A 356 -22.20 -4.73 -16.55
C GLN A 356 -23.13 -5.62 -15.73
N ARG A 357 -24.05 -5.04 -14.95
CA ARG A 357 -25.05 -5.80 -14.19
C ARG A 357 -26.01 -6.56 -15.09
N ASN A 358 -26.46 -5.95 -16.18
CA ASN A 358 -27.35 -6.62 -17.14
C ASN A 358 -26.64 -7.83 -17.78
N LEU A 359 -25.36 -7.69 -18.12
CA LEU A 359 -24.56 -8.78 -18.65
C LEU A 359 -24.36 -9.91 -17.62
N LEU A 360 -24.14 -9.57 -16.36
CA LEU A 360 -24.07 -10.56 -15.28
C LEU A 360 -25.41 -11.30 -15.11
N ASN A 361 -26.54 -10.59 -15.18
CA ASN A 361 -27.87 -11.21 -15.09
C ASN A 361 -28.17 -12.13 -16.28
N GLU A 362 -27.72 -11.77 -17.50
CA GLU A 362 -27.80 -12.64 -18.69
C GLU A 362 -27.02 -13.94 -18.45
N LEU A 363 -25.80 -13.82 -17.92
CA LEU A 363 -24.98 -14.99 -17.57
C LEU A 363 -25.65 -15.85 -16.50
N HIS A 364 -26.20 -15.25 -15.44
CA HIS A 364 -26.91 -15.97 -14.37
C HIS A 364 -28.11 -16.76 -14.90
N ALA A 365 -28.89 -16.15 -15.80
CA ALA A 365 -30.01 -16.81 -16.44
C ALA A 365 -29.54 -18.00 -17.30
N GLU A 366 -28.44 -17.85 -18.03
CA GLU A 366 -27.89 -18.93 -18.84
C GLU A 366 -27.32 -20.07 -17.98
N PHE A 367 -26.64 -19.76 -16.87
CA PHE A 367 -26.19 -20.77 -15.91
C PHE A 367 -27.37 -21.54 -15.31
N ARG A 368 -28.44 -20.85 -14.88
CA ARG A 368 -29.64 -21.51 -14.35
C ARG A 368 -30.41 -22.31 -15.39
N ARG A 369 -30.35 -21.91 -16.67
CA ARG A 369 -30.93 -22.69 -17.77
C ARG A 369 -30.26 -24.04 -17.90
N TRP A 370 -28.93 -24.09 -17.78
CA TRP A 370 -28.17 -25.32 -17.97
C TRP A 370 -27.97 -26.14 -16.71
N PHE A 371 -27.84 -25.50 -15.55
CA PHE A 371 -27.58 -26.21 -14.28
C PHE A 371 -28.81 -26.24 -13.35
N GLY A 372 -29.95 -25.73 -13.80
CA GLY A 372 -31.20 -25.68 -13.04
C GLY A 372 -31.32 -24.46 -12.14
N GLN A 373 -32.55 -24.18 -11.68
CA GLN A 373 -32.86 -22.98 -10.86
C GLN A 373 -32.13 -22.97 -9.51
N HIS A 374 -31.83 -24.15 -8.97
CA HIS A 374 -31.08 -24.32 -7.72
C HIS A 374 -29.56 -24.20 -7.90
N TYR A 375 -29.06 -23.87 -9.10
CA TYR A 375 -27.62 -23.60 -9.26
C TYR A 375 -27.20 -22.42 -8.39
N ASP A 376 -26.13 -22.63 -7.63
CA ASP A 376 -25.58 -21.66 -6.70
C ASP A 376 -24.75 -20.59 -7.43
N LEU A 377 -25.41 -19.47 -7.73
CA LEU A 377 -24.79 -18.36 -8.47
C LEU A 377 -23.58 -17.75 -7.75
N ALA A 378 -23.45 -17.91 -6.43
CA ALA A 378 -22.28 -17.44 -5.70
C ALA A 378 -20.98 -18.09 -6.21
N ALA A 379 -21.06 -19.33 -6.71
CA ALA A 379 -19.92 -20.05 -7.25
C ALA A 379 -19.35 -19.37 -8.51
N ILE A 380 -20.22 -19.02 -9.45
CA ILE A 380 -19.79 -18.29 -10.65
C ILE A 380 -19.45 -16.83 -10.33
N ASP A 381 -20.16 -16.19 -9.40
CA ASP A 381 -19.87 -14.81 -8.99
C ASP A 381 -18.47 -14.69 -8.35
N ALA A 382 -18.11 -15.59 -7.44
CA ALA A 382 -16.78 -15.60 -6.85
C ALA A 382 -15.69 -15.91 -7.88
N THR A 383 -15.96 -16.84 -8.80
CA THR A 383 -15.06 -17.20 -9.92
C THR A 383 -14.78 -15.97 -10.80
N LEU A 384 -15.82 -15.26 -11.21
CA LEU A 384 -15.70 -14.03 -12.02
C LEU A 384 -15.06 -12.89 -11.24
N ALA A 385 -15.39 -12.73 -9.96
CA ALA A 385 -14.81 -11.71 -9.10
C ALA A 385 -13.30 -11.93 -8.94
N ALA A 386 -12.86 -13.18 -8.75
CA ALA A 386 -11.45 -13.54 -8.70
C ALA A 386 -10.73 -13.25 -10.03
N ALA A 387 -11.31 -13.65 -11.16
CA ALA A 387 -10.76 -13.32 -12.47
C ALA A 387 -10.67 -11.80 -12.72
N ALA A 388 -11.72 -11.05 -12.36
CA ALA A 388 -11.76 -9.60 -12.52
C ALA A 388 -10.66 -8.88 -11.71
N VAL A 389 -10.22 -9.44 -10.58
CA VAL A 389 -9.12 -8.91 -9.75
C VAL A 389 -7.79 -8.82 -10.51
N GLU A 390 -7.59 -9.61 -11.56
CA GLU A 390 -6.44 -9.47 -12.47
C GLU A 390 -6.33 -8.05 -13.01
N LYS A 391 -7.45 -7.47 -13.46
CA LYS A 391 -7.55 -6.10 -13.98
C LYS A 391 -7.50 -5.03 -12.88
N LEU A 392 -7.58 -5.42 -11.60
CA LEU A 392 -7.58 -4.52 -10.45
C LEU A 392 -6.20 -4.41 -9.81
N SER A 393 -5.96 -3.32 -9.07
CA SER A 393 -4.75 -3.16 -8.27
C SER A 393 -4.79 -3.91 -6.93
N GLY A 394 -3.63 -4.16 -6.32
CA GLY A 394 -3.48 -4.75 -4.99
C GLY A 394 -3.08 -6.23 -5.02
N ASP A 395 -3.06 -6.88 -3.86
CA ASP A 395 -2.65 -8.29 -3.70
C ASP A 395 -3.52 -9.23 -4.57
N PRO A 396 -3.01 -10.39 -5.00
CA PRO A 396 -3.81 -11.35 -5.78
C PRO A 396 -4.96 -11.93 -4.94
N LEU A 397 -5.96 -12.49 -5.62
CA LEU A 397 -7.03 -13.28 -5.01
C LEU A 397 -6.88 -14.73 -5.46
N TRP A 398 -6.77 -15.65 -4.49
CA TRP A 398 -6.71 -17.08 -4.74
C TRP A 398 -8.00 -17.72 -4.22
N LEU A 399 -8.78 -18.34 -5.09
CA LEU A 399 -10.10 -18.88 -4.80
C LEU A 399 -10.15 -20.38 -5.11
N LEU A 400 -10.73 -21.16 -4.20
CA LEU A 400 -11.10 -22.56 -4.45
C LEU A 400 -12.60 -22.78 -4.26
N LEU A 401 -13.23 -23.37 -5.28
CA LEU A 401 -14.58 -23.92 -5.18
C LEU A 401 -14.51 -25.32 -4.60
N VAL A 402 -15.08 -25.50 -3.41
CA VAL A 402 -15.09 -26.76 -2.66
C VAL A 402 -16.47 -27.40 -2.76
N SER A 403 -16.57 -28.65 -3.21
CA SER A 403 -17.83 -29.41 -3.13
C SER A 403 -17.64 -30.90 -3.46
N GLY A 404 -18.67 -31.70 -3.16
CA GLY A 404 -18.74 -33.10 -3.58
C GLY A 404 -18.52 -33.30 -5.08
N ALA A 405 -18.24 -34.54 -5.51
CA ALA A 405 -18.15 -34.84 -6.94
C ALA A 405 -19.48 -34.51 -7.64
N SER A 406 -19.41 -34.15 -8.94
CA SER A 406 -20.60 -33.92 -9.79
C SER A 406 -21.50 -32.72 -9.45
N THR A 407 -20.96 -31.67 -8.81
CA THR A 407 -21.68 -30.42 -8.44
C THR A 407 -21.38 -29.25 -9.37
N ALA A 408 -20.98 -29.52 -10.61
CA ALA A 408 -20.57 -28.51 -11.62
C ALA A 408 -19.38 -27.59 -11.24
N LYS A 409 -18.64 -27.83 -10.14
CA LYS A 409 -17.48 -26.99 -9.75
C LYS A 409 -16.43 -26.82 -10.86
N SER A 410 -16.02 -27.92 -11.50
CA SER A 410 -15.03 -27.88 -12.59
C SER A 410 -15.62 -27.24 -13.84
N GLU A 411 -16.90 -27.49 -14.14
CA GLU A 411 -17.61 -26.81 -15.25
C GLU A 411 -17.74 -25.30 -15.00
N THR A 412 -17.74 -24.84 -13.75
CA THR A 412 -17.79 -23.42 -13.39
C THR A 412 -16.44 -22.75 -13.60
N VAL A 413 -15.36 -23.27 -13.00
CA VAL A 413 -14.03 -22.62 -13.07
C VAL A 413 -13.42 -22.66 -14.48
N THR A 414 -13.67 -23.73 -15.23
CA THR A 414 -13.14 -23.88 -16.61
C THR A 414 -13.82 -22.95 -17.62
N ARG A 415 -14.90 -22.24 -17.27
CA ARG A 415 -15.45 -21.20 -18.17
C ARG A 415 -14.53 -20.01 -18.36
N LEU A 416 -13.53 -19.85 -17.50
CA LEU A 416 -12.51 -18.83 -17.65
C LEU A 416 -11.48 -19.14 -18.73
N GLU A 417 -11.38 -20.37 -19.24
CA GLU A 417 -10.29 -20.81 -20.14
C GLU A 417 -10.16 -19.97 -21.43
N ASN A 418 -11.25 -19.35 -21.89
CA ASN A 418 -11.26 -18.49 -23.08
C ASN A 418 -11.00 -17.00 -22.77
N CYS A 419 -10.79 -16.62 -21.51
CA CYS A 419 -10.50 -15.24 -21.15
C CYS A 419 -9.02 -14.91 -21.39
N GLU A 420 -8.72 -13.63 -21.67
CA GLU A 420 -7.36 -13.14 -21.81
C GLU A 420 -6.52 -13.44 -20.54
N ARG A 421 -5.25 -13.80 -20.72
CA ARG A 421 -4.27 -14.04 -19.62
C ARG A 421 -4.64 -15.19 -18.68
N VAL A 422 -5.47 -16.12 -19.13
CA VAL A 422 -5.78 -17.36 -18.39
C VAL A 422 -4.89 -18.50 -18.88
N VAL A 423 -4.27 -19.21 -17.94
CA VAL A 423 -3.52 -20.44 -18.19
C VAL A 423 -4.22 -21.61 -17.49
N PRO A 424 -4.86 -22.52 -18.23
CA PRO A 424 -5.48 -23.71 -17.65
C PRO A 424 -4.45 -24.75 -17.24
N VAL A 425 -4.61 -25.30 -16.04
CA VAL A 425 -3.75 -26.34 -15.49
C VAL A 425 -4.61 -27.52 -15.04
N SER A 426 -4.38 -28.67 -15.67
CA SER A 426 -5.06 -29.92 -15.32
C SER A 426 -4.29 -30.73 -14.29
N THR A 427 -2.96 -30.76 -14.38
CA THR A 427 -2.09 -31.57 -13.52
C THR A 427 -0.81 -30.81 -13.20
N LEU A 428 -0.37 -30.85 -11.95
CA LEU A 428 0.90 -30.27 -11.52
C LEU A 428 1.73 -31.34 -10.82
N THR A 429 2.65 -32.00 -11.55
CA THR A 429 3.38 -33.17 -11.05
C THR A 429 4.58 -32.82 -10.18
N THR A 430 5.23 -31.68 -10.41
CA THR A 430 6.39 -31.20 -9.67
C THR A 430 6.48 -29.67 -9.71
N GLU A 431 7.32 -29.09 -8.84
CA GLU A 431 7.69 -27.67 -8.90
C GLU A 431 8.38 -27.26 -10.23
N ALA A 432 8.96 -28.21 -10.97
CA ALA A 432 9.54 -27.94 -12.28
C ALA A 432 8.47 -27.60 -13.33
N ALA A 433 7.23 -28.07 -13.15
CA ALA A 433 6.11 -27.68 -14.02
C ALA A 433 5.74 -26.20 -13.83
N LEU A 434 5.95 -25.64 -12.63
CA LEU A 434 5.77 -24.21 -12.38
C LEU A 434 6.90 -23.40 -13.02
N LEU A 435 8.15 -23.85 -12.86
CA LEU A 435 9.33 -23.17 -13.40
C LEU A 435 10.43 -24.18 -13.78
N SER A 436 10.58 -24.42 -15.08
CA SER A 436 11.43 -25.49 -15.60
C SER A 436 12.89 -25.07 -15.79
N ALA A 437 13.80 -26.01 -15.53
CA ALA A 437 15.25 -25.85 -15.60
C ALA A 437 15.89 -26.60 -16.78
N THR A 438 15.11 -27.15 -17.72
CA THR A 438 15.62 -28.01 -18.80
C THR A 438 16.74 -27.32 -19.60
N GLY A 439 17.83 -28.05 -19.85
CA GLY A 439 18.97 -27.59 -20.64
C GLY A 439 18.56 -27.28 -22.10
N LYS A 440 19.35 -26.46 -22.80
CA LYS A 440 19.03 -26.03 -24.17
C LYS A 440 18.92 -27.20 -25.16
N ASP A 441 19.68 -28.27 -24.94
CA ASP A 441 19.76 -29.42 -25.85
C ASP A 441 18.61 -30.43 -25.66
N ASP A 442 18.01 -30.47 -24.46
CA ASP A 442 16.84 -31.29 -24.12
C ASP A 442 15.51 -30.51 -24.16
N LYS A 443 15.55 -29.27 -24.67
CA LYS A 443 14.39 -28.38 -24.68
C LYS A 443 13.58 -28.59 -25.95
N ASP A 444 12.33 -29.05 -25.79
CA ASP A 444 11.34 -29.03 -26.87
C ASP A 444 11.23 -27.60 -27.45
N PRO A 445 11.26 -27.42 -28.79
CA PRO A 445 11.14 -26.10 -29.43
C PRO A 445 9.92 -25.28 -28.95
N ASN A 446 8.84 -25.95 -28.55
CA ASN A 446 7.60 -25.33 -28.07
C ASN A 446 7.56 -25.16 -26.53
N ALA A 447 8.61 -25.52 -25.79
CA ALA A 447 8.61 -25.42 -24.34
C ALA A 447 8.65 -23.96 -23.85
N THR A 448 7.58 -23.55 -23.16
CA THR A 448 7.43 -22.22 -22.54
C THR A 448 8.39 -22.00 -21.36
N GLY A 449 8.93 -23.08 -20.78
CA GLY A 449 9.81 -23.02 -19.59
C GLY A 449 9.05 -23.09 -18.25
N GLY A 450 7.79 -23.52 -18.27
CA GLY A 450 6.95 -23.71 -17.09
C GLY A 450 5.75 -22.76 -17.06
N ILE A 451 4.73 -23.10 -16.28
CA ILE A 451 3.45 -22.38 -16.20
C ILE A 451 3.67 -20.90 -15.86
N LEU A 452 4.60 -20.58 -14.97
CA LEU A 452 4.85 -19.19 -14.57
C LEU A 452 5.47 -18.33 -15.70
N ARG A 453 6.17 -18.95 -16.65
CA ARG A 453 6.70 -18.25 -17.84
C ARG A 453 5.60 -17.94 -18.84
N GLU A 454 4.62 -18.82 -18.96
CA GLU A 454 3.43 -18.62 -19.79
C GLU A 454 2.53 -17.51 -19.21
N VAL A 455 2.38 -17.47 -17.89
CA VAL A 455 1.64 -16.39 -17.20
C VAL A 455 2.34 -15.03 -17.31
N GLY A 456 3.68 -15.00 -17.29
CA GLY A 456 4.45 -13.76 -17.37
C GLY A 456 4.38 -12.93 -16.08
N GLU A 457 4.25 -11.61 -16.21
CA GLU A 457 4.23 -10.67 -15.06
C GLU A 457 2.86 -10.61 -14.34
N SER A 458 1.75 -10.90 -15.03
CA SER A 458 0.40 -10.91 -14.47
C SER A 458 -0.53 -11.81 -15.26
N GLY A 459 -1.29 -12.66 -14.56
CA GLY A 459 -2.35 -13.48 -15.18
C GLY A 459 -3.09 -14.36 -14.18
N ILE A 460 -3.92 -15.25 -14.71
CA ILE A 460 -4.81 -16.13 -13.94
C ILE A 460 -4.43 -17.58 -14.24
N ILE A 461 -4.19 -18.37 -13.20
CA ILE A 461 -4.06 -19.83 -13.31
C ILE A 461 -5.40 -20.46 -12.92
N VAL A 462 -5.94 -21.30 -13.81
CA VAL A 462 -7.15 -22.06 -13.55
C VAL A 462 -6.81 -23.52 -13.28
N PHE A 463 -6.97 -23.98 -12.04
CA PHE A 463 -6.81 -25.39 -11.69
C PHE A 463 -8.15 -26.13 -11.84
N LYS A 464 -8.26 -26.99 -12.86
CA LYS A 464 -9.47 -27.79 -13.08
C LYS A 464 -9.77 -28.73 -11.92
N ASP A 465 -8.73 -29.27 -11.29
CA ASP A 465 -8.83 -30.09 -10.08
C ASP A 465 -7.56 -30.04 -9.21
N VAL A 466 -7.65 -29.36 -8.08
CA VAL A 466 -6.58 -29.29 -7.06
C VAL A 466 -6.52 -30.57 -6.22
N THR A 467 -7.56 -31.40 -6.24
CA THR A 467 -7.59 -32.68 -5.50
C THR A 467 -6.42 -33.59 -5.91
N SER A 468 -6.03 -33.53 -7.19
CA SER A 468 -4.87 -34.27 -7.71
C SER A 468 -3.57 -33.91 -6.99
N ILE A 469 -3.33 -32.61 -6.72
CA ILE A 469 -2.17 -32.11 -5.98
C ILE A 469 -2.23 -32.54 -4.52
N LEU A 470 -3.40 -32.44 -3.90
CA LEU A 470 -3.59 -32.82 -2.49
C LEU A 470 -3.37 -34.31 -2.24
N SER A 471 -3.69 -35.15 -3.22
CA SER A 471 -3.59 -36.61 -3.13
C SER A 471 -2.15 -37.12 -3.31
N MET A 472 -1.20 -36.25 -3.66
CA MET A 472 0.20 -36.62 -3.85
C MET A 472 0.86 -37.04 -2.53
N ASN A 473 1.95 -37.82 -2.64
CA ASN A 473 2.81 -38.12 -1.51
C ASN A 473 3.29 -36.80 -0.86
N PRO A 474 3.30 -36.69 0.48
CA PRO A 474 3.83 -35.53 1.19
C PRO A 474 5.17 -34.99 0.67
N SER A 475 6.11 -35.85 0.26
CA SER A 475 7.43 -35.44 -0.25
C SER A 475 7.37 -34.68 -1.59
N THR A 476 6.36 -34.95 -2.42
CA THR A 476 6.13 -34.24 -3.69
C THR A 476 5.20 -33.04 -3.50
N ARG A 477 4.21 -33.17 -2.62
CA ARG A 477 3.22 -32.12 -2.36
C ARG A 477 3.82 -30.93 -1.62
N ALA A 478 4.66 -31.16 -0.60
CA ALA A 478 5.18 -30.08 0.24
C ALA A 478 6.02 -29.04 -0.53
N PRO A 479 6.94 -29.42 -1.45
CA PRO A 479 7.65 -28.45 -2.29
C PRO A 479 6.73 -27.63 -3.19
N ILE A 480 5.70 -28.25 -3.78
CA ILE A 480 4.71 -27.54 -4.61
C ILE A 480 3.96 -26.49 -3.77
N LEU A 481 3.46 -26.88 -2.60
CA LEU A 481 2.77 -25.95 -1.70
C LEU A 481 3.72 -24.84 -1.23
N ALA A 482 5.00 -25.15 -0.97
CA ALA A 482 6.01 -24.16 -0.63
C ALA A 482 6.21 -23.13 -1.75
N ALA A 483 6.38 -23.59 -3.00
CA ALA A 483 6.52 -22.73 -4.18
C ALA A 483 5.29 -21.83 -4.37
N LEU A 484 4.08 -22.38 -4.26
CA LEU A 484 2.83 -21.61 -4.39
C LEU A 484 2.78 -20.43 -3.39
N ARG A 485 3.34 -20.59 -2.18
CA ARG A 485 3.37 -19.48 -1.20
C ARG A 485 4.25 -18.33 -1.65
N GLU A 486 5.44 -18.63 -2.14
CA GLU A 486 6.36 -17.62 -2.67
C GLU A 486 5.78 -16.93 -3.92
N ILE A 487 5.11 -17.71 -4.78
CA ILE A 487 4.42 -17.20 -5.97
C ILE A 487 3.31 -16.21 -5.59
N TYR A 488 2.53 -16.48 -4.54
CA TYR A 488 1.53 -15.54 -4.04
C TYR A 488 2.17 -14.23 -3.54
N ASP A 489 3.32 -14.33 -2.87
CA ASP A 489 4.05 -13.16 -2.37
C ASP A 489 4.71 -12.34 -3.51
N GLY A 490 4.68 -12.88 -4.74
CA GLY A 490 4.96 -12.19 -5.99
C GLY A 490 6.36 -12.43 -6.55
N GLU A 491 7.14 -13.31 -5.93
CA GLU A 491 8.50 -13.62 -6.36
C GLU A 491 8.92 -15.00 -5.87
N TRP A 492 9.49 -15.81 -6.77
CA TRP A 492 9.98 -17.14 -6.42
C TRP A 492 11.34 -17.42 -7.08
N HIS A 493 12.24 -18.03 -6.30
CA HIS A 493 13.57 -18.45 -6.74
C HIS A 493 13.69 -19.96 -6.65
N ARG A 494 13.85 -20.65 -7.78
CA ARG A 494 14.03 -22.10 -7.83
C ARG A 494 15.47 -22.46 -8.16
N GLY A 495 16.13 -23.28 -7.35
CA GLY A 495 17.47 -23.78 -7.65
C GLY A 495 17.48 -24.75 -8.83
N LYS A 496 18.47 -24.66 -9.73
CA LYS A 496 18.73 -25.72 -10.72
C LYS A 496 19.57 -26.81 -10.07
N GLY A 497 18.99 -27.99 -9.88
CA GLY A 497 19.72 -29.13 -9.30
C GLY A 497 20.58 -29.81 -10.36
N THR A 498 21.91 -29.61 -10.27
CA THR A 498 23.02 -30.58 -10.49
C THR A 498 24.40 -29.90 -10.52
N ASP A 499 24.51 -28.65 -10.99
CA ASP A 499 25.79 -27.92 -11.15
C ASP A 499 25.93 -26.64 -10.29
N GLY A 500 25.39 -26.65 -9.08
CA GLY A 500 25.75 -25.71 -8.00
C GLY A 500 25.86 -24.22 -8.36
N GLY A 501 24.74 -23.49 -8.41
CA GLY A 501 24.76 -22.02 -8.24
C GLY A 501 23.74 -21.22 -9.05
N SER A 502 23.17 -21.79 -10.11
CA SER A 502 22.19 -21.07 -10.93
C SER A 502 20.76 -21.21 -10.38
N ARG A 503 20.04 -20.09 -10.32
CA ARG A 503 18.64 -20.01 -9.88
C ARG A 503 17.76 -19.55 -11.03
N LEU A 504 16.62 -20.20 -11.18
CA LEU A 504 15.52 -19.66 -11.97
C LEU A 504 14.78 -18.64 -11.11
N HIS A 505 14.46 -17.51 -11.73
CA HIS A 505 13.75 -16.42 -11.08
C HIS A 505 12.45 -16.13 -11.82
N TRP A 506 11.37 -16.02 -11.06
CA TRP A 506 10.10 -15.51 -11.51
C TRP A 506 9.63 -14.41 -10.56
N LYS A 507 9.08 -13.33 -11.13
CA LYS A 507 8.48 -12.21 -10.40
C LYS A 507 7.23 -11.76 -11.14
N GLY A 508 6.11 -11.66 -10.44
CA GLY A 508 4.83 -11.32 -11.05
C GLY A 508 3.68 -11.38 -10.06
N ARG A 509 2.45 -11.34 -10.57
CA ARG A 509 1.21 -11.39 -9.80
C ARG A 509 0.27 -12.42 -10.42
N VAL A 510 -0.04 -13.46 -9.66
CA VAL A 510 -0.88 -14.56 -10.15
C VAL A 510 -2.18 -14.63 -9.37
N ILE A 511 -3.30 -14.56 -10.07
CA ILE A 511 -4.61 -14.92 -9.55
C ILE A 511 -4.76 -16.43 -9.72
N VAL A 512 -5.31 -17.10 -8.73
CA VAL A 512 -5.59 -18.55 -8.83
C VAL A 512 -7.08 -18.77 -8.65
N VAL A 513 -7.67 -19.52 -9.57
CA VAL A 513 -9.03 -20.03 -9.42
C VAL A 513 -8.98 -21.54 -9.59
N GLY A 514 -9.54 -22.29 -8.65
CA GLY A 514 -9.51 -23.74 -8.72
C GLY A 514 -10.77 -24.42 -8.22
N ALA A 515 -10.94 -25.67 -8.62
CA ALA A 515 -11.95 -26.55 -8.06
C ALA A 515 -11.29 -27.64 -7.23
N VAL A 516 -11.89 -27.99 -6.09
CA VAL A 516 -11.41 -29.05 -5.20
C VAL A 516 -12.58 -29.78 -4.56
N THR A 517 -12.36 -31.05 -4.22
CA THR A 517 -13.34 -31.82 -3.45
C THR A 517 -13.26 -31.52 -1.95
N THR A 518 -14.17 -32.07 -1.16
CA THR A 518 -14.09 -32.04 0.31
C THR A 518 -12.86 -32.79 0.88
N ALA A 519 -12.02 -33.40 0.02
CA ALA A 519 -10.68 -33.83 0.40
C ALA A 519 -9.83 -32.68 0.99
N TRP A 520 -10.13 -31.43 0.62
CA TRP A 520 -9.56 -30.24 1.24
C TRP A 520 -9.62 -30.30 2.77
N ASP A 521 -10.75 -30.72 3.34
CA ASP A 521 -10.99 -30.72 4.79
C ASP A 521 -10.07 -31.70 5.54
N LYS A 522 -9.69 -32.82 4.90
CA LYS A 522 -8.74 -33.80 5.47
C LYS A 522 -7.31 -33.28 5.48
N HIS A 523 -6.96 -32.45 4.50
CA HIS A 523 -5.62 -31.89 4.35
C HIS A 523 -5.52 -30.47 4.93
N HIS A 524 -6.62 -29.90 5.43
CA HIS A 524 -6.68 -28.53 5.93
C HIS A 524 -5.64 -28.25 7.00
N ALA A 525 -5.44 -29.15 7.98
CA ALA A 525 -4.43 -28.95 9.03
C ALA A 525 -3.02 -28.75 8.45
N VAL A 526 -2.62 -29.59 7.49
CA VAL A 526 -1.31 -29.52 6.81
C VAL A 526 -1.20 -28.27 5.94
N VAL A 527 -2.29 -27.90 5.25
CA VAL A 527 -2.31 -26.71 4.38
C VAL A 527 -2.30 -25.41 5.20
N ALA A 528 -3.02 -25.39 6.32
CA ALA A 528 -3.10 -24.25 7.24
C ALA A 528 -1.78 -24.03 7.98
N GLU A 529 -1.11 -25.09 8.44
CA GLU A 529 0.22 -25.02 9.06
C GLU A 529 1.25 -24.38 8.12
N MET A 530 1.14 -24.64 6.82
CA MET A 530 2.02 -24.05 5.82
C MET A 530 1.66 -22.59 5.48
N GLY A 531 0.59 -22.02 6.05
CA GLY A 531 0.14 -20.66 5.83
C GLY A 531 -0.66 -20.53 4.55
N ASP A 532 -1.93 -20.96 4.61
CA ASP A 532 -2.81 -20.97 3.46
C ASP A 532 -3.01 -19.56 2.87
N ARG A 533 -3.28 -19.55 1.57
CA ARG A 533 -3.48 -18.33 0.79
C ARG A 533 -4.77 -18.38 0.00
N PHE A 534 -5.63 -19.36 0.23
CA PHE A 534 -6.87 -19.54 -0.53
C PHE A 534 -8.07 -19.05 0.27
N ILE A 535 -8.95 -18.32 -0.40
CA ILE A 535 -10.34 -18.18 0.00
C ILE A 535 -11.11 -19.39 -0.52
N LEU A 536 -12.04 -19.89 0.29
CA LEU A 536 -12.92 -20.99 -0.08
C LEU A 536 -14.31 -20.46 -0.40
N LEU A 537 -14.98 -21.11 -1.35
CA LEU A 537 -16.43 -21.05 -1.49
C LEU A 537 -16.96 -22.47 -1.60
N ARG A 538 -17.86 -22.84 -0.70
CA ARG A 538 -18.44 -24.19 -0.63
C ARG A 538 -19.77 -24.19 -1.35
N ILE A 539 -19.89 -24.99 -2.40
CA ILE A 539 -21.20 -25.21 -3.06
C ILE A 539 -21.97 -26.20 -2.21
N ASP A 540 -23.16 -25.80 -1.77
CA ASP A 540 -24.02 -26.70 -1.03
C ASP A 540 -24.42 -27.88 -1.90
N SER A 541 -24.22 -29.07 -1.36
CA SER A 541 -24.56 -30.34 -2.00
C SER A 541 -25.37 -31.22 -1.07
N THR A 542 -25.99 -30.63 -0.05
CA THR A 542 -26.79 -31.33 0.96
C THR A 542 -28.29 -31.11 0.78
N ASP A 543 -28.70 -30.05 0.09
CA ASP A 543 -30.09 -29.83 -0.34
C ASP A 543 -30.55 -30.94 -1.30
N LEU A 544 -31.49 -31.76 -0.84
CA LEU A 544 -32.00 -32.91 -1.58
C LEU A 544 -32.77 -32.49 -2.85
N GLU A 545 -33.55 -31.41 -2.76
CA GLU A 545 -34.33 -30.91 -3.88
C GLU A 545 -33.40 -30.39 -4.98
N ALA A 546 -32.44 -29.55 -4.59
CA ALA A 546 -31.43 -29.03 -5.51
C ALA A 546 -30.65 -30.15 -6.22
N ARG A 547 -30.24 -31.19 -5.47
CA ARG A 547 -29.51 -32.34 -6.04
C ARG A 547 -30.32 -33.10 -7.09
N LEU A 548 -31.60 -33.36 -6.82
CA LEU A 548 -32.48 -34.04 -7.77
C LEU A 548 -32.72 -33.18 -9.01
N ALA A 549 -32.95 -31.88 -8.81
CA ALA A 549 -33.12 -30.93 -9.91
C ALA A 549 -31.88 -30.83 -10.80
N HIS A 550 -30.67 -30.78 -10.21
CA HIS A 550 -29.42 -30.79 -10.97
C HIS A 550 -29.23 -32.08 -11.77
N GLY A 551 -29.57 -33.23 -11.18
CA GLY A 551 -29.51 -34.52 -11.87
C GLY A 551 -30.48 -34.61 -13.06
N ALA A 552 -31.73 -34.16 -12.87
CA ALA A 552 -32.72 -34.09 -13.94
C ALA A 552 -32.27 -33.17 -15.08
N GLN A 553 -31.79 -31.97 -14.75
CA GLN A 553 -31.30 -31.02 -15.75
C GLN A 553 -30.09 -31.58 -16.53
N ALA A 554 -29.18 -32.29 -15.86
CA ALA A 554 -28.03 -32.91 -16.53
C ALA A 554 -28.46 -33.99 -17.53
N ILE A 555 -29.51 -34.76 -17.23
CA ILE A 555 -30.10 -35.73 -18.16
C ILE A 555 -30.68 -35.00 -19.38
N GLU A 556 -31.46 -33.94 -19.16
CA GLU A 556 -32.06 -33.16 -20.25
C GLU A 556 -31.02 -32.54 -21.19
N ASN A 557 -29.87 -32.14 -20.68
CA ASN A 557 -28.81 -31.52 -21.46
C ASN A 557 -27.90 -32.54 -22.18
N THR A 558 -28.14 -33.84 -22.02
CA THR A 558 -27.26 -34.88 -22.58
C THR A 558 -27.18 -34.75 -24.10
N GLY A 559 -25.98 -34.55 -24.62
CA GLY A 559 -25.72 -34.34 -26.05
C GLY A 559 -25.55 -32.87 -26.46
N ASP A 560 -25.91 -31.92 -25.59
CA ASP A 560 -25.79 -30.47 -25.84
C ASP A 560 -24.58 -29.84 -25.11
N GLU A 561 -23.70 -30.63 -24.48
CA GLU A 561 -22.65 -30.12 -23.60
C GLU A 561 -21.68 -29.21 -24.34
N TYR A 562 -21.33 -29.52 -25.59
CA TYR A 562 -20.43 -28.66 -26.38
C TYR A 562 -21.04 -27.27 -26.59
N THR A 563 -22.30 -27.20 -27.01
CA THR A 563 -23.06 -25.96 -27.22
C THR A 563 -23.20 -25.17 -25.92
N MET A 564 -23.55 -25.86 -24.83
CA MET A 564 -23.61 -25.28 -23.48
C MET A 564 -22.27 -24.65 -23.10
N ARG A 565 -21.16 -25.42 -23.17
CA ARG A 565 -19.83 -24.95 -22.77
C ARG A 565 -19.39 -23.75 -23.60
N ALA A 566 -19.56 -23.80 -24.92
CA ALA A 566 -19.20 -22.70 -25.82
C ALA A 566 -19.98 -21.42 -25.49
N LYS A 567 -21.30 -21.53 -25.28
CA LYS A 567 -22.15 -20.38 -24.96
C LYS A 567 -21.82 -19.77 -23.60
N LEU A 568 -21.65 -20.60 -22.57
CA LEU A 568 -21.26 -20.15 -21.23
C LEU A 568 -19.88 -19.50 -21.23
N SER A 569 -18.87 -20.10 -21.87
CA SER A 569 -17.53 -19.52 -21.98
C SER A 569 -17.55 -18.18 -22.73
N GLY A 570 -18.36 -18.06 -23.79
CA GLY A 570 -18.53 -16.81 -24.53
C GLY A 570 -19.12 -15.69 -23.66
N LEU A 571 -20.14 -15.99 -22.86
CA LEU A 571 -20.72 -15.01 -21.93
C LEU A 571 -19.75 -14.66 -20.78
N VAL A 572 -19.02 -15.63 -20.24
CA VAL A 572 -17.99 -15.40 -19.21
C VAL A 572 -16.88 -14.50 -19.74
N ALA A 573 -16.35 -14.78 -20.93
CA ALA A 573 -15.35 -13.92 -21.58
C ALA A 573 -15.89 -12.50 -21.77
N LYS A 574 -17.12 -12.37 -22.27
CA LYS A 574 -17.79 -11.08 -22.44
C LYS A 574 -17.91 -10.32 -21.12
N VAL A 575 -18.28 -10.98 -20.01
CA VAL A 575 -18.33 -10.35 -18.67
C VAL A 575 -16.96 -9.82 -18.28
N ILE A 576 -15.91 -10.64 -18.38
CA ILE A 576 -14.56 -10.27 -17.97
C ILE A 576 -13.96 -9.17 -18.85
N GLU A 577 -14.15 -9.23 -20.17
CA GLU A 577 -13.73 -8.21 -21.13
C GLU A 577 -14.30 -6.83 -20.81
N ASN A 578 -15.60 -6.78 -20.46
CA ASN A 578 -16.33 -5.54 -20.16
C ASN A 578 -16.10 -5.00 -18.74
N VAL A 579 -15.36 -5.71 -17.88
CA VAL A 579 -14.96 -5.19 -16.55
C VAL A 579 -14.20 -3.87 -16.72
N ASN A 580 -14.78 -2.79 -16.19
CA ASN A 580 -14.15 -1.47 -16.16
C ASN A 580 -13.39 -1.27 -14.82
N PRO A 581 -12.05 -1.33 -14.78
CA PRO A 581 -11.30 -1.18 -13.53
C PRO A 581 -11.36 0.24 -12.95
N ARG A 582 -11.95 1.21 -13.66
CA ARG A 582 -12.15 2.58 -13.17
C ARG A 582 -13.37 2.73 -12.26
N VAL A 583 -14.31 1.78 -12.28
CA VAL A 583 -15.53 1.83 -11.45
C VAL A 583 -15.41 1.07 -10.12
N VAL A 584 -14.19 0.63 -9.77
CA VAL A 584 -13.92 -0.06 -8.51
C VAL A 584 -14.41 0.79 -7.32
N PRO A 585 -15.32 0.27 -6.49
CA PRO A 585 -15.81 1.05 -5.36
C PRO A 585 -14.74 1.20 -4.28
N LYS A 586 -14.71 2.37 -3.66
CA LYS A 586 -13.99 2.56 -2.40
C LYS A 586 -14.77 1.84 -1.29
N LEU A 587 -14.05 1.15 -0.40
CA LEU A 587 -14.64 0.66 0.84
C LEU A 587 -14.94 1.85 1.75
N ASN A 588 -16.10 1.82 2.40
CA ASN A 588 -16.40 2.73 3.49
C ASN A 588 -15.99 2.08 4.82
N ALA A 589 -16.09 2.81 5.93
CA ALA A 589 -15.71 2.30 7.25
C ALA A 589 -16.52 1.07 7.67
N VAL A 590 -17.81 1.00 7.28
CA VAL A 590 -18.69 -0.13 7.58
C VAL A 590 -18.24 -1.39 6.84
N ASP A 591 -17.91 -1.29 5.55
CA ASP A 591 -17.41 -2.46 4.81
C ASP A 591 -16.07 -2.92 5.38
N GLN A 592 -15.16 -1.99 5.70
CA GLN A 592 -13.88 -2.34 6.32
C GLN A 592 -14.08 -3.07 7.63
N GLN A 593 -14.97 -2.59 8.50
CA GLN A 593 -15.26 -3.22 9.77
C GLN A 593 -15.88 -4.61 9.58
N ARG A 594 -16.86 -4.76 8.69
CA ARG A 594 -17.51 -6.07 8.43
C ARG A 594 -16.53 -7.08 7.84
N ILE A 595 -15.72 -6.67 6.86
CA ILE A 595 -14.70 -7.53 6.24
C ILE A 595 -13.65 -7.95 7.27
N LEU A 596 -13.17 -7.00 8.08
CA LEU A 596 -12.18 -7.29 9.12
C LEU A 596 -12.75 -8.21 10.20
N ALA A 597 -13.98 -7.98 10.64
CA ALA A 597 -14.62 -8.83 11.64
C ALA A 597 -14.81 -10.26 11.14
N ALA A 598 -15.32 -10.43 9.92
CA ALA A 598 -15.47 -11.74 9.29
C ALA A 598 -14.12 -12.44 9.06
N ALA A 599 -13.11 -11.70 8.59
CA ALA A 599 -11.75 -12.23 8.43
C ALA A 599 -11.14 -12.67 9.75
N ASN A 600 -11.30 -11.87 10.82
CA ASN A 600 -10.78 -12.18 12.15
C ASN A 600 -11.45 -13.41 12.74
N PHE A 601 -12.79 -13.49 12.67
CA PHE A 601 -13.50 -14.67 13.14
C PHE A 601 -13.06 -15.92 12.38
N ALA A 602 -12.99 -15.85 11.05
CA ALA A 602 -12.61 -16.99 10.22
C ALA A 602 -11.15 -17.42 10.43
N SER A 603 -10.19 -16.49 10.48
CA SER A 603 -8.78 -16.81 10.72
C SER A 603 -8.56 -17.41 12.11
N TYR A 604 -9.29 -16.92 13.12
CA TYR A 604 -9.27 -17.49 14.45
C TYR A 604 -9.83 -18.93 14.45
N ALA A 605 -11.04 -19.12 13.93
CA ALA A 605 -11.75 -20.41 13.95
C ALA A 605 -11.06 -21.51 13.14
N ARG A 606 -10.27 -21.15 12.14
CA ARG A 606 -9.52 -22.11 11.30
C ARG A 606 -8.11 -22.40 11.82
N THR A 607 -7.66 -21.74 12.89
CA THR A 607 -6.34 -21.98 13.50
C THR A 607 -6.18 -23.46 13.85
N ALA A 608 -5.02 -24.02 13.51
CA ALA A 608 -4.72 -25.43 13.76
C ALA A 608 -4.62 -25.72 15.27
N VAL A 609 -5.07 -26.91 15.67
CA VAL A 609 -5.08 -27.38 17.06
C VAL A 609 -4.36 -28.73 17.08
N GLU A 610 -3.47 -28.91 18.04
CA GLU A 610 -2.69 -30.13 18.23
C GLU A 610 -3.55 -31.19 18.92
N THR A 611 -3.47 -32.42 18.42
CA THR A 611 -4.18 -33.57 18.98
C THR A 611 -3.23 -34.73 19.22
N ASN A 612 -3.47 -35.50 20.27
CA ASN A 612 -2.74 -36.73 20.55
C ASN A 612 -3.11 -37.84 19.55
N TYR A 613 -2.48 -39.02 19.67
CA TYR A 613 -2.77 -40.18 18.81
C TYR A 613 -4.21 -40.71 18.92
N LYS A 614 -4.92 -40.41 20.02
CA LYS A 614 -6.34 -40.74 20.22
C LYS A 614 -7.27 -39.69 19.61
N GLY A 615 -6.74 -38.54 19.20
CA GLY A 615 -7.49 -37.39 18.69
C GLY A 615 -8.00 -36.45 19.79
N ASP A 616 -7.52 -36.58 21.03
CA ASP A 616 -7.84 -35.64 22.10
C ASP A 616 -6.98 -34.38 21.95
N VAL A 617 -7.59 -33.23 22.20
CA VAL A 617 -6.94 -31.92 22.06
C VAL A 617 -5.87 -31.77 23.14
N ILE A 618 -4.65 -31.40 22.73
CA ILE A 618 -3.53 -31.14 23.63
C ILE A 618 -3.42 -29.63 23.87
N ASP A 619 -3.25 -28.86 22.79
CA ASP A 619 -3.06 -27.42 22.81
C ASP A 619 -3.45 -26.80 21.45
N SER A 620 -3.47 -25.48 21.36
CA SER A 620 -3.67 -24.75 20.11
C SER A 620 -2.40 -24.02 19.67
N HIS A 621 -2.21 -23.89 18.35
CA HIS A 621 -1.18 -22.99 17.84
C HIS A 621 -1.57 -21.53 18.07
N ALA A 622 -0.59 -20.62 17.99
CA ALA A 622 -0.84 -19.19 18.02
C ALA A 622 -1.92 -18.80 16.97
N PRO A 623 -2.96 -18.05 17.36
CA PRO A 623 -4.05 -17.68 16.47
C PRO A 623 -3.57 -16.98 15.20
N GLU A 624 -4.14 -17.38 14.05
CA GLU A 624 -3.83 -16.76 12.77
C GLU A 624 -4.32 -15.30 12.71
N GLY A 625 -3.42 -14.38 12.38
CA GLY A 625 -3.75 -12.96 12.21
C GLY A 625 -4.63 -12.68 10.97
N PRO A 626 -5.57 -11.72 11.03
CA PRO A 626 -6.59 -11.52 9.99
C PRO A 626 -6.10 -10.83 8.72
N ALA A 627 -4.86 -10.30 8.72
CA ALA A 627 -4.40 -9.34 7.70
C ALA A 627 -4.49 -9.89 6.27
N ARG A 628 -4.05 -11.13 6.04
CA ARG A 628 -4.07 -11.75 4.71
C ARG A 628 -5.51 -12.00 4.24
N LEU A 629 -6.31 -12.67 5.07
CA LEU A 629 -7.69 -12.99 4.74
C LEU A 629 -8.51 -11.71 4.51
N SER A 630 -8.31 -10.67 5.31
CA SER A 630 -8.96 -9.35 5.13
C SER A 630 -8.66 -8.74 3.76
N LYS A 631 -7.41 -8.80 3.31
CA LYS A 631 -7.02 -8.28 1.98
C LYS A 631 -7.63 -9.08 0.85
N GLN A 632 -7.65 -10.42 0.95
CA GLN A 632 -8.27 -11.25 -0.07
C GLN A 632 -9.78 -11.07 -0.12
N LEU A 633 -10.46 -10.99 1.02
CA LEU A 633 -11.90 -10.70 1.10
C LEU A 633 -12.20 -9.30 0.56
N THR A 634 -11.30 -8.33 0.76
CA THR A 634 -11.39 -7.01 0.12
C THR A 634 -11.26 -7.10 -1.40
N GLN A 635 -10.36 -7.93 -1.93
CA GLN A 635 -10.27 -8.16 -3.37
C GLN A 635 -11.53 -8.85 -3.91
N LEU A 636 -12.08 -9.83 -3.19
CA LEU A 636 -13.34 -10.48 -3.54
C LEU A 636 -14.48 -9.46 -3.59
N PHE A 637 -14.59 -8.58 -2.60
CA PHE A 637 -15.58 -7.49 -2.59
C PHE A 637 -15.44 -6.56 -3.82
N ARG A 638 -14.20 -6.13 -4.11
CA ARG A 638 -13.91 -5.22 -5.23
C ARG A 638 -14.21 -5.89 -6.58
N GLY A 639 -13.77 -7.13 -6.75
CA GLY A 639 -14.07 -7.98 -7.90
C GLY A 639 -15.58 -8.13 -8.10
N SER A 640 -16.30 -8.50 -7.05
CA SER A 640 -17.76 -8.67 -7.04
C SER A 640 -18.50 -7.42 -7.53
N CYS A 641 -18.07 -6.25 -7.07
CA CYS A 641 -18.71 -5.01 -7.49
C CYS A 641 -18.44 -4.66 -8.96
N VAL A 642 -17.21 -4.89 -9.46
CA VAL A 642 -16.87 -4.56 -10.85
C VAL A 642 -17.42 -5.56 -11.87
N ILE A 643 -17.78 -6.78 -11.45
CA ILE A 643 -18.51 -7.73 -12.31
C ILE A 643 -20.01 -7.43 -12.38
N GLY A 644 -20.53 -6.51 -11.56
CA GLY A 644 -21.92 -6.03 -11.63
C GLY A 644 -22.77 -6.26 -10.37
N LEU A 645 -22.26 -6.98 -9.36
CA LEU A 645 -23.00 -7.16 -8.10
C LEU A 645 -23.19 -5.82 -7.40
N ASN A 646 -24.36 -5.64 -6.78
CA ASN A 646 -24.56 -4.52 -5.89
C ASN A 646 -23.77 -4.72 -4.59
N ARG A 647 -23.57 -3.64 -3.83
CA ARG A 647 -22.73 -3.64 -2.62
C ARG A 647 -23.18 -4.67 -1.57
N SER A 648 -24.49 -4.86 -1.43
CA SER A 648 -25.06 -5.81 -0.46
C SER A 648 -24.75 -7.25 -0.88
N ALA A 649 -25.01 -7.61 -2.14
CA ALA A 649 -24.71 -8.93 -2.68
C ALA A 649 -23.21 -9.23 -2.64
N ALA A 650 -22.36 -8.24 -2.98
CA ALA A 650 -20.92 -8.36 -2.86
C ALA A 650 -20.47 -8.62 -1.41
N MET A 651 -21.08 -7.94 -0.43
CA MET A 651 -20.79 -8.19 0.99
C MET A 651 -21.29 -9.58 1.43
N SER A 652 -22.48 -10.01 1.02
CA SER A 652 -22.99 -11.34 1.31
C SER A 652 -22.06 -12.44 0.79
N LEU A 653 -21.53 -12.28 -0.44
CA LEU A 653 -20.55 -13.20 -1.00
C LEU A 653 -19.26 -13.25 -0.17
N VAL A 654 -18.79 -12.09 0.31
CA VAL A 654 -17.61 -12.00 1.16
C VAL A 654 -17.81 -12.66 2.52
N ILE A 655 -18.94 -12.39 3.20
CA ILE A 655 -19.26 -13.04 4.48
C ILE A 655 -19.38 -14.55 4.30
N ARG A 656 -20.05 -15.00 3.24
CA ARG A 656 -20.13 -16.42 2.89
C ARG A 656 -18.76 -17.04 2.69
N SER A 657 -17.88 -16.42 1.90
CA SER A 657 -16.52 -16.92 1.68
C SER A 657 -15.69 -16.95 2.96
N ALA A 658 -15.86 -15.99 3.87
CA ALA A 658 -15.21 -16.03 5.19
C ALA A 658 -15.70 -17.24 6.02
N ARG A 659 -17.01 -17.51 6.02
CA ARG A 659 -17.60 -18.70 6.67
C ARG A 659 -17.07 -19.99 6.08
N ASP A 660 -16.99 -20.07 4.75
CA ASP A 660 -16.55 -21.26 4.03
C ASP A 660 -15.06 -21.61 4.28
N CYS A 661 -14.24 -20.62 4.67
CA CYS A 661 -12.87 -20.81 5.12
C CYS A 661 -12.75 -21.50 6.50
N ILE A 662 -13.82 -21.57 7.27
CA ILE A 662 -13.84 -22.24 8.58
C ILE A 662 -14.07 -23.75 8.36
N PRO A 663 -13.36 -24.65 9.08
CA PRO A 663 -13.65 -26.07 9.02
C PRO A 663 -15.14 -26.36 9.27
N PRO A 664 -15.85 -27.08 8.38
CA PRO A 664 -17.32 -27.12 8.38
C PRO A 664 -17.95 -27.52 9.72
N LEU A 665 -17.37 -28.51 10.40
CA LEU A 665 -17.90 -28.95 11.68
C LEU A 665 -17.66 -27.94 12.82
N ARG A 666 -16.56 -27.17 12.77
CA ARG A 666 -16.34 -26.07 13.71
C ARG A 666 -17.39 -24.98 13.51
N LEU A 667 -17.65 -24.60 12.26
CA LEU A 667 -18.67 -23.61 11.94
C LEU A 667 -20.06 -24.04 12.44
N LEU A 668 -20.47 -25.28 12.16
CA LEU A 668 -21.75 -25.82 12.64
C LEU A 668 -21.87 -25.80 14.17
N VAL A 669 -20.79 -26.13 14.90
CA VAL A 669 -20.79 -26.10 16.37
C VAL A 669 -20.85 -24.65 16.88
N LEU A 670 -20.10 -23.73 16.28
CA LEU A 670 -20.13 -22.31 16.65
C LEU A 670 -21.52 -21.70 16.44
N GLU A 671 -22.17 -21.99 15.31
CA GLU A 671 -23.53 -21.54 15.00
C GLU A 671 -24.56 -22.13 15.98
N ASP A 672 -24.45 -23.43 16.27
CA ASP A 672 -25.35 -24.11 17.19
C ASP A 672 -25.25 -23.54 18.62
N LEU A 673 -24.03 -23.28 19.10
CA LEU A 673 -23.77 -22.66 20.41
C LEU A 673 -24.17 -21.19 20.47
N ALA A 674 -24.06 -20.45 19.36
CA ALA A 674 -24.55 -19.08 19.28
C ALA A 674 -26.08 -19.00 19.43
N GLN A 675 -26.81 -19.96 18.84
CA GLN A 675 -28.27 -20.04 18.95
C GLN A 675 -28.74 -20.67 20.27
N HIS A 676 -27.95 -21.58 20.83
CA HIS A 676 -28.29 -22.35 22.03
C HIS A 676 -27.15 -22.26 23.07
N PRO A 677 -26.96 -21.10 23.71
CA PRO A 677 -25.91 -20.93 24.72
C PRO A 677 -26.13 -21.87 25.92
N ARG A 678 -25.05 -22.15 26.65
CA ARG A 678 -25.02 -23.07 27.81
C ARG A 678 -25.46 -24.51 27.48
N SER A 679 -25.19 -24.97 26.26
CA SER A 679 -25.49 -26.33 25.82
C SER A 679 -24.48 -27.35 26.32
N ARG A 680 -24.91 -28.59 26.58
CA ARG A 680 -23.98 -29.71 26.81
C ARG A 680 -23.51 -30.28 25.48
N THR A 681 -22.37 -30.97 25.47
CA THR A 681 -21.88 -31.74 24.29
C THR A 681 -22.98 -32.63 23.70
N ASN A 682 -23.76 -33.30 24.55
CA ASN A 682 -24.83 -34.19 24.11
C ASN A 682 -26.03 -33.45 23.47
N ASP A 683 -26.27 -32.20 23.85
CA ASP A 683 -27.35 -31.38 23.29
C ASP A 683 -26.96 -30.94 21.86
N VAL A 684 -25.73 -30.44 21.70
CA VAL A 684 -25.13 -30.10 20.39
C VAL A 684 -25.12 -31.33 19.48
N ARG A 685 -24.68 -32.49 19.99
CA ARG A 685 -24.70 -33.77 19.27
C ARG A 685 -26.08 -34.14 18.75
N LYS A 686 -27.13 -33.99 19.56
CA LYS A 686 -28.51 -34.32 19.18
C LYS A 686 -29.05 -33.37 18.12
N ARG A 687 -28.69 -32.08 18.16
CA ARG A 687 -29.10 -31.13 17.12
C ARG A 687 -28.34 -31.35 15.81
N LEU A 688 -27.02 -31.51 15.87
CA LEU A 688 -26.17 -31.66 14.69
C LEU A 688 -26.11 -33.08 14.11
N GLN A 689 -26.61 -34.08 14.83
CA GLN A 689 -26.63 -35.50 14.41
C GLN A 689 -25.24 -36.03 14.00
N LYS A 690 -24.22 -35.74 14.83
CA LYS A 690 -22.83 -36.23 14.65
C LYS A 690 -22.42 -37.14 15.81
N PRO A 691 -21.37 -37.96 15.66
CA PRO A 691 -20.87 -38.80 16.76
C PRO A 691 -20.45 -37.97 17.97
N ALA A 692 -20.73 -38.47 19.18
CA ALA A 692 -20.45 -37.78 20.44
C ALA A 692 -18.98 -37.35 20.56
N ALA A 693 -18.07 -38.30 20.32
CA ALA A 693 -16.62 -38.06 20.40
C ALA A 693 -16.14 -37.01 19.39
N THR A 694 -16.78 -36.90 18.22
CA THR A 694 -16.43 -35.89 17.22
C THR A 694 -16.84 -34.50 17.67
N ILE A 695 -18.08 -34.35 18.18
CA ILE A 695 -18.57 -33.06 18.70
C ILE A 695 -17.74 -32.62 19.90
N ASP A 696 -17.45 -33.55 20.80
CA ASP A 696 -16.62 -33.27 21.96
C ASP A 696 -15.25 -32.73 21.56
N ARG A 697 -14.51 -33.42 20.68
CA ARG A 697 -13.20 -32.95 20.18
C ARG A 697 -13.26 -31.58 19.52
N VAL A 698 -14.33 -31.28 18.79
CA VAL A 698 -14.51 -29.97 18.16
C VAL A 698 -14.77 -28.88 19.20
N ILE A 699 -15.64 -29.14 20.19
CA ILE A 699 -15.87 -28.21 21.30
C ILE A 699 -14.56 -27.98 22.05
N GLN A 700 -13.84 -29.03 22.42
CA GLN A 700 -12.54 -28.91 23.09
C GLN A 700 -11.52 -28.12 22.26
N SER A 701 -11.51 -28.30 20.93
CA SER A 701 -10.65 -27.51 20.04
C SER A 701 -11.01 -26.02 20.09
N LEU A 702 -12.29 -25.68 20.13
CA LEU A 702 -12.78 -24.30 20.19
C LEU A 702 -12.58 -23.68 21.58
N VAL A 703 -12.62 -24.50 22.65
CA VAL A 703 -12.26 -24.09 24.01
C VAL A 703 -10.77 -23.81 24.11
N ALA A 704 -9.90 -24.66 23.55
CA ALA A 704 -8.46 -24.43 23.50
C ALA A 704 -8.10 -23.14 22.75
N LEU A 705 -8.87 -22.79 21.72
CA LEU A 705 -8.76 -21.51 21.01
C LEU A 705 -9.41 -20.34 21.79
N GLY A 706 -10.14 -20.57 22.88
CA GLY A 706 -10.86 -19.51 23.61
C GLY A 706 -12.05 -18.91 22.84
N MET A 707 -12.53 -19.56 21.78
CA MET A 707 -13.74 -19.15 21.06
C MET A 707 -15.02 -19.64 21.75
N VAL A 708 -14.90 -20.71 22.53
CA VAL A 708 -15.99 -21.30 23.32
C VAL A 708 -15.59 -21.27 24.79
N GLU A 709 -16.48 -20.77 25.63
CA GLU A 709 -16.33 -20.76 27.08
C GLU A 709 -16.96 -22.01 27.68
N GLN A 710 -16.30 -22.56 28.70
CA GLN A 710 -16.74 -23.74 29.43
C GLN A 710 -17.13 -23.35 30.86
N ASP A 711 -18.42 -23.49 31.18
CA ASP A 711 -18.93 -23.35 32.53
C ASP A 711 -19.06 -24.71 33.20
N GLU A 712 -18.54 -24.81 34.43
CA GLU A 712 -18.77 -25.96 35.31
C GLU A 712 -19.99 -25.69 36.20
N SER A 713 -20.94 -26.62 36.19
CA SER A 713 -22.16 -26.52 37.01
C SER A 713 -22.52 -27.86 37.63
N GLU A 714 -23.15 -27.83 38.81
CA GLU A 714 -23.67 -29.03 39.46
C GLU A 714 -25.16 -29.19 39.17
N GLU A 715 -25.57 -30.37 38.70
CA GLU A 715 -26.98 -30.75 38.58
C GLU A 715 -27.36 -31.74 39.68
N PRO A 716 -28.40 -31.47 40.49
CA PRO A 716 -28.90 -32.42 41.48
C PRO A 716 -29.56 -33.63 40.81
N LEU A 717 -29.20 -34.83 41.26
CA LEU A 717 -29.82 -36.10 40.88
C LEU A 717 -31.01 -36.39 41.80
N GLN A 718 -31.99 -37.14 41.30
CA GLN A 718 -33.13 -37.60 42.10
C GLN A 718 -32.74 -38.45 43.32
N SER A 719 -31.50 -38.97 43.36
CA SER A 719 -30.94 -39.72 44.48
C SER A 719 -30.37 -38.84 45.62
N GLY A 720 -30.37 -37.51 45.48
CA GLY A 720 -29.80 -36.58 46.46
C GLY A 720 -28.32 -36.23 46.26
N ASN A 721 -27.63 -36.88 45.32
CA ASN A 721 -26.25 -36.54 44.92
C ASN A 721 -26.25 -35.48 43.81
N SER A 722 -25.20 -34.66 43.70
CA SER A 722 -24.99 -33.81 42.51
C SER A 722 -24.07 -34.51 41.50
N ARG A 723 -24.22 -34.18 40.22
CA ARG A 723 -23.25 -34.53 39.17
C ARG A 723 -22.68 -33.26 38.54
N GLN A 724 -21.41 -33.29 38.21
CA GLN A 724 -20.79 -32.22 37.43
C GLN A 724 -21.30 -32.26 35.98
N VAL A 725 -21.62 -31.09 35.45
CA VAL A 725 -22.08 -30.89 34.08
C VAL A 725 -21.36 -29.70 33.49
N TRP A 726 -20.65 -29.94 32.39
CA TRP A 726 -20.04 -28.90 31.58
C TRP A 726 -21.03 -28.34 30.57
N ARG A 727 -21.08 -27.02 30.47
CA ARG A 727 -21.93 -26.27 29.55
C ARG A 727 -21.06 -25.32 28.75
N PHE A 728 -21.38 -25.21 27.46
CA PHE A 728 -20.58 -24.48 26.50
C PHE A 728 -21.38 -23.34 25.88
N SER A 729 -20.72 -22.20 25.68
CA SER A 729 -21.27 -21.00 25.05
C SER A 729 -20.22 -20.38 24.13
N LEU A 730 -20.64 -19.67 23.08
CA LEU A 730 -19.73 -18.82 22.32
C LEU A 730 -19.19 -17.72 23.24
N SER A 731 -17.88 -17.45 23.20
CA SER A 731 -17.29 -16.37 24.00
C SER A 731 -17.83 -15.00 23.60
N GLU A 732 -18.04 -14.13 24.59
CA GLU A 732 -18.49 -12.74 24.37
C GLU A 732 -17.53 -11.95 23.47
N SER A 733 -16.25 -12.32 23.46
CA SER A 733 -15.21 -11.68 22.65
C SER A 733 -15.40 -11.86 21.15
N PHE A 734 -16.21 -12.84 20.72
CA PHE A 734 -16.35 -13.24 19.31
C PHE A 734 -17.72 -13.00 18.70
N GLY A 735 -18.69 -12.43 19.43
CA GLY A 735 -19.97 -11.87 18.94
C GLY A 735 -20.77 -12.74 17.95
N PRO A 736 -21.98 -13.23 18.29
CA PRO A 736 -22.74 -14.15 17.42
C PRO A 736 -23.09 -13.56 16.03
N ASP A 737 -23.15 -12.24 15.92
CA ASP A 737 -23.55 -11.54 14.69
C ASP A 737 -22.39 -11.30 13.70
N VAL A 738 -21.14 -11.66 14.05
CA VAL A 738 -19.95 -11.36 13.23
C VAL A 738 -20.01 -12.02 11.84
N LEU A 739 -20.75 -13.13 11.71
CA LEU A 739 -20.94 -13.86 10.46
C LEU A 739 -22.39 -13.89 9.96
N ALA A 740 -23.31 -13.15 10.60
CA ALA A 740 -24.74 -13.12 10.24
C ALA A 740 -25.05 -12.22 9.04
#